data_AF-A0A0E9NJM7-F1
#
_entry.id   AF-A0A0E9NJM7-F1
#
_cell.length_a   1.000
_cell.length_b   1.000
_cell.length_c   1.000
_cell.angle_alpha   90.00
_cell.angle_beta   90.00
_cell.angle_gamma   90.00
#
_symmetry.space_group_name_H-M   'P 1'
#
loop_
_entity.id
_entity.type
_entity.pdbx_description
1 polymer ?
#
loop_
_entity_poly.entity_id
_entity_poly.type
_entity_poly.pdbx_seq_one_letter_code
_entity_poly.pdbx_strand_id
1 'polypeptide(L)'
;MSQISSSGYKRWILASASYPFGVRRDMDWSSSYVHGTKRNGIGDGELPADEGQLTRHHRQHPLEAPFLGALPHPSPIDPCLLISIALHYTAHPASDKPSHRSARIRRTPVKSPRSPEVFALQTILSNSKMASAAEGTYEGAIGIDLGTTYSCVAVWQHESVEIIANDQGNRTTPSYVAFTESERLIGDAAKNQAAMNPANTVFDAKRLIGRRFDDADVKKDMKVWPFTVVDANGQPKIEVSYLGDKKQFTPQEISAMVLTKMKEIAEAKLGQKVEKAVVTVPAYFSDSQRLATKDAGAIAGLNVLRIINEPTAAAIAYGLDSKTDVEKNVLIFDLGGGTFDVSLLTIQGGVFTVKATAGDTHLGGEDFDNTLLDHFKAEFQRKHKLDISDDARALRRLRTACERAKRTLSSVTQTTVEIDSLYQGVDFSANITRARFEDLCAVTFKSTVDPLEKVLKDSKIEKSKVDDIVLVGGSTRIPKIQKLVSDFFDGRALNKSINPDEAVAYGAAVQAAVLTNKADSEKTSDLLLLDVVPLSLGVAMEGNVFGVVVPRNTTIPCIKKRTFTTVEDGQTTVTFPVYQGERVNCSENESLGEFQLAGIPPMPRGQPELEAMFELDANGILKVTATEKTTGRTANIEITNSVGRLSSSQIQEMIENAEKFKQADKEFAGRLEAKSALESYIASVEGSVNDLNTGMKLKRGQKESIENALAEAMEALEVEEITTEKIKSAELRLKRVVTKAFSNLR
;
A
#
# COMPACT_ATOMS: atom_id res chain seq x y z
N MET A 1 8.07 -61.00 -32.27
CA MET A 1 9.51 -61.15 -32.56
C MET A 1 10.19 -59.89 -32.01
N SER A 2 11.26 -59.87 -31.20
CA SER A 2 11.98 -60.85 -30.36
C SER A 2 13.25 -60.11 -29.87
N GLN A 3 13.81 -60.23 -28.66
CA GLN A 3 13.48 -60.98 -27.44
C GLN A 3 14.36 -60.40 -26.28
N ILE A 4 13.91 -60.44 -25.00
CA ILE A 4 14.73 -60.66 -23.76
C ILE A 4 15.82 -59.60 -23.41
N SER A 5 16.09 -59.14 -22.17
CA SER A 5 15.43 -59.08 -20.83
C SER A 5 16.29 -58.11 -19.94
N SER A 6 16.33 -58.02 -18.59
CA SER A 6 15.65 -58.61 -17.42
C SER A 6 15.99 -57.83 -16.13
N SER A 7 15.03 -57.69 -15.20
CA SER A 7 15.18 -57.36 -13.75
C SER A 7 15.71 -55.96 -13.33
N GLY A 8 15.32 -55.40 -12.18
CA GLY A 8 14.41 -55.93 -11.15
C GLY A 8 13.87 -54.90 -10.14
N TYR A 9 12.78 -55.26 -9.45
CA TYR A 9 12.05 -54.46 -8.47
C TYR A 9 12.52 -54.69 -7.02
N LYS A 10 12.27 -53.72 -6.12
CA LYS A 10 11.90 -54.00 -4.72
C LYS A 10 11.01 -52.90 -4.11
N ARG A 11 9.98 -53.31 -3.36
CA ARG A 11 9.07 -52.45 -2.57
C ARG A 11 9.53 -52.37 -1.11
N TRP A 12 9.01 -51.37 -0.39
CA TRP A 12 8.81 -51.44 1.06
C TRP A 12 7.33 -51.18 1.41
N ILE A 13 6.83 -51.79 2.48
CA ILE A 13 5.43 -51.74 2.95
C ILE A 13 5.42 -51.69 4.50
N LEU A 14 4.38 -51.07 5.07
CA LEU A 14 4.10 -50.93 6.51
C LEU A 14 3.86 -52.26 7.24
N ALA A 15 4.26 -52.34 8.52
CA ALA A 15 3.67 -53.21 9.55
C ALA A 15 4.00 -52.68 10.97
N SER A 16 3.27 -53.13 11.99
CA SER A 16 3.35 -52.67 13.40
C SER A 16 3.04 -53.81 14.40
N ALA A 17 3.48 -53.71 15.68
CA ALA A 17 2.76 -54.21 16.89
C ALA A 17 3.55 -54.19 18.23
N SER A 18 2.91 -53.69 19.30
CA SER A 18 2.81 -54.19 20.70
C SER A 18 4.01 -54.32 21.70
N TYR A 19 4.02 -53.44 22.72
CA TYR A 19 3.80 -53.63 24.21
C TYR A 19 4.32 -54.89 24.99
N PRO A 20 4.43 -54.94 26.36
CA PRO A 20 3.90 -54.03 27.42
C PRO A 20 4.84 -53.68 28.64
N PHE A 21 4.27 -53.02 29.68
CA PHE A 21 4.78 -52.69 31.05
C PHE A 21 5.83 -51.55 31.18
N GLY A 22 5.88 -50.74 32.27
CA GLY A 22 4.90 -50.56 33.37
C GLY A 22 5.43 -49.88 34.66
N VAL A 23 4.55 -49.15 35.37
CA VAL A 23 4.65 -48.64 36.78
C VAL A 23 5.30 -47.26 37.04
N ARG A 24 4.67 -46.52 37.98
CA ARG A 24 4.91 -45.16 38.48
C ARG A 24 6.11 -45.03 39.44
N ARG A 25 6.69 -43.82 39.59
CA ARG A 25 6.47 -42.93 40.76
C ARG A 25 7.24 -41.60 40.73
N ASP A 26 6.72 -40.65 41.49
CA ASP A 26 7.27 -39.34 41.83
C ASP A 26 8.27 -39.44 43.00
N MET A 27 9.29 -38.56 43.06
CA MET A 27 9.67 -37.72 44.22
C MET A 27 11.07 -37.06 44.09
N ASP A 28 11.02 -35.74 43.96
CA ASP A 28 11.74 -34.66 44.67
C ASP A 28 12.68 -34.96 45.89
N TRP A 29 13.42 -33.94 46.33
CA TRP A 29 14.29 -33.79 47.53
C TRP A 29 15.80 -34.16 47.46
N SER A 30 16.58 -33.19 47.01
CA SER A 30 17.69 -32.51 47.74
C SER A 30 18.79 -33.30 48.50
N SER A 31 20.06 -32.89 48.25
CA SER A 31 21.15 -32.61 49.22
C SER A 31 21.58 -33.67 50.26
N SER A 32 22.89 -33.98 50.31
CA SER A 32 23.81 -33.48 51.37
C SER A 32 25.16 -34.22 51.48
N TYR A 33 26.27 -33.46 51.56
CA TYR A 33 27.49 -33.75 52.37
C TYR A 33 28.36 -34.97 51.89
N VAL A 34 29.66 -35.18 52.25
CA VAL A 34 30.57 -34.47 53.18
C VAL A 34 32.07 -34.57 52.77
N HIS A 35 32.83 -33.51 53.07
CA HIS A 35 34.30 -33.37 53.32
C HIS A 35 35.41 -33.92 52.37
N GLY A 36 36.49 -33.14 52.29
CA GLY A 36 37.82 -33.53 51.78
C GLY A 36 38.86 -32.40 51.93
N THR A 37 39.43 -32.21 53.13
CA THR A 37 40.22 -31.01 53.48
C THR A 37 41.74 -31.20 53.47
N LYS A 38 42.46 -30.23 52.86
CA LYS A 38 43.81 -29.73 53.24
C LYS A 38 44.21 -28.60 52.28
N ARG A 39 45.06 -27.62 52.61
CA ARG A 39 45.22 -26.62 53.71
C ARG A 39 46.56 -25.90 53.42
N ASN A 40 46.69 -24.64 53.87
CA ASN A 40 47.89 -23.76 53.79
C ASN A 40 48.15 -23.16 52.39
N GLY A 41 48.47 -21.87 52.21
CA GLY A 41 48.60 -20.71 53.12
C GLY A 41 49.30 -19.54 52.37
N ILE A 42 49.47 -18.31 52.86
CA ILE A 42 49.02 -17.55 54.06
C ILE A 42 49.29 -16.04 53.78
N GLY A 43 48.63 -15.09 54.47
CA GLY A 43 48.80 -13.63 54.28
C GLY A 43 47.51 -12.98 53.75
N ASP A 44 46.64 -12.26 54.48
CA ASP A 44 46.72 -11.31 55.63
C ASP A 44 46.64 -9.84 55.17
N GLY A 45 45.77 -9.05 55.80
CA GLY A 45 45.50 -7.64 55.47
C GLY A 45 44.11 -7.18 55.92
N GLU A 46 44.03 -6.51 57.07
CA GLU A 46 42.77 -6.15 57.75
C GLU A 46 42.17 -4.81 57.30
N LEU A 47 40.88 -4.62 57.58
CA LEU A 47 40.17 -3.32 57.52
C LEU A 47 39.95 -2.78 58.95
N PRO A 48 40.22 -1.49 59.22
CA PRO A 48 39.78 -0.83 60.44
C PRO A 48 38.32 -0.34 60.35
N ALA A 49 37.73 0.01 61.50
CA ALA A 49 36.35 0.49 61.65
C ALA A 49 36.27 1.80 62.46
N ASP A 50 35.04 2.27 62.70
CA ASP A 50 34.64 3.36 63.62
C ASP A 50 35.04 4.81 63.22
N GLU A 51 34.37 5.88 63.69
CA GLU A 51 33.31 5.99 64.71
C GLU A 51 32.32 7.16 64.46
N GLY A 52 31.09 7.07 65.02
CA GLY A 52 30.28 8.22 65.46
C GLY A 52 29.29 8.88 64.45
N GLN A 53 28.18 9.51 64.87
CA GLN A 53 27.49 9.57 66.18
C GLN A 53 25.96 9.80 66.03
N LEU A 54 25.26 9.64 67.17
CA LEU A 54 23.85 9.90 67.56
C LEU A 54 23.07 11.04 66.82
N THR A 55 21.72 11.09 66.79
CA THR A 55 20.72 10.82 67.87
C THR A 55 19.39 10.17 67.43
N ARG A 56 18.61 9.72 68.42
CA ARG A 56 17.32 8.99 68.31
C ARG A 56 16.09 9.93 68.32
N HIS A 57 14.95 9.45 67.78
CA HIS A 57 13.64 9.24 68.47
C HIS A 57 12.67 8.62 67.42
N HIS A 58 12.00 7.45 67.59
CA HIS A 58 10.92 7.06 68.51
C HIS A 58 9.67 7.99 68.45
N ARG A 59 8.42 7.53 68.26
CA ARG A 59 7.84 6.15 68.24
C ARG A 59 6.38 6.12 67.68
N GLN A 60 5.97 4.95 67.17
CA GLN A 60 4.62 4.31 67.25
C GLN A 60 3.35 4.83 66.50
N HIS A 61 2.87 3.95 65.61
CA HIS A 61 1.49 3.60 65.15
C HIS A 61 0.47 3.26 66.29
N PRO A 62 -0.80 2.78 66.04
CA PRO A 62 -1.82 2.99 64.96
C PRO A 62 -3.30 3.17 65.51
N LEU A 63 -4.33 2.97 64.64
CA LEU A 63 -5.78 2.72 64.93
C LEU A 63 -6.61 3.97 65.34
N GLU A 64 -7.95 4.07 65.24
CA GLU A 64 -9.04 3.13 64.86
C GLU A 64 -10.26 3.88 64.20
N ALA A 65 -11.44 3.24 64.01
CA ALA A 65 -12.70 3.80 63.42
C ALA A 65 -13.86 3.84 64.46
N PRO A 66 -15.22 3.94 64.20
CA PRO A 66 -16.02 4.12 62.95
C PRO A 66 -17.35 4.98 63.03
N PHE A 67 -18.13 4.98 61.92
CA PHE A 67 -19.63 5.02 61.79
C PHE A 67 -20.52 6.32 61.82
N LEU A 68 -21.55 6.31 60.94
CA LEU A 68 -22.77 7.18 60.78
C LEU A 68 -22.54 8.69 60.49
N GLY A 69 -23.22 9.40 59.58
CA GLY A 69 -24.30 9.18 58.57
C GLY A 69 -24.64 10.54 57.88
N ALA A 70 -25.50 10.75 56.87
CA ALA A 70 -26.37 9.92 56.01
C ALA A 70 -26.66 10.66 54.65
N LEU A 71 -27.87 10.59 54.06
CA LEU A 71 -28.30 11.26 52.79
C LEU A 71 -29.71 11.90 52.93
N PRO A 72 -30.17 12.79 52.00
CA PRO A 72 -30.96 12.34 50.83
C PRO A 72 -30.84 13.18 49.49
N HIS A 73 -31.24 12.56 48.38
CA HIS A 73 -31.66 13.17 47.07
C HIS A 73 -33.23 13.12 46.97
N PRO A 74 -33.98 13.22 45.82
CA PRO A 74 -33.70 13.66 44.41
C PRO A 74 -34.79 14.56 43.71
N SER A 75 -34.49 15.05 42.48
CA SER A 75 -35.39 15.32 41.29
C SER A 75 -36.58 16.34 41.45
N PRO A 76 -37.50 16.61 40.45
CA PRO A 76 -37.69 16.11 39.06
C PRO A 76 -38.23 17.08 37.91
N ILE A 77 -38.25 16.60 36.64
CA ILE A 77 -39.29 16.74 35.54
C ILE A 77 -39.67 18.12 34.89
N ASP A 78 -40.12 18.32 33.61
CA ASP A 78 -39.93 17.64 32.27
C ASP A 78 -40.32 18.55 31.02
N PRO A 79 -41.21 18.29 29.98
CA PRO A 79 -40.94 18.75 28.58
C PRO A 79 -42.08 19.43 27.71
N CYS A 80 -41.80 19.65 26.39
CA CYS A 80 -42.69 19.93 25.21
C CYS A 80 -43.39 21.32 25.07
N LEU A 81 -43.59 21.97 23.90
CA LEU A 81 -44.29 21.57 22.65
C LEU A 81 -44.15 22.60 21.45
N LEU A 82 -44.54 22.16 20.24
CA LEU A 82 -44.68 22.71 18.85
C LEU A 82 -45.19 24.16 18.50
N ILE A 83 -45.06 24.50 17.18
CA ILE A 83 -45.88 25.41 16.27
C ILE A 83 -45.38 26.83 15.86
N SER A 84 -44.75 26.90 14.66
CA SER A 84 -45.16 27.58 13.39
C SER A 84 -45.52 29.08 13.19
N ILE A 85 -45.21 29.58 11.97
CA ILE A 85 -45.80 30.71 11.16
C ILE A 85 -45.27 32.18 11.34
N ALA A 86 -44.29 32.53 10.48
CA ALA A 86 -44.26 33.57 9.41
C ALA A 86 -44.59 35.10 9.57
N LEU A 87 -43.88 35.87 8.71
CA LEU A 87 -44.31 37.03 7.87
C LEU A 87 -44.16 38.52 8.34
N HIS A 88 -44.00 39.39 7.32
CA HIS A 88 -43.86 40.87 7.27
C HIS A 88 -42.57 41.50 7.88
N TYR A 89 -41.79 42.42 7.27
CA TYR A 89 -41.86 43.32 6.08
C TYR A 89 -42.40 44.75 6.35
N THR A 90 -41.50 45.73 6.54
CA THR A 90 -41.62 47.22 6.34
C THR A 90 -40.33 47.93 6.85
N ALA A 91 -40.02 49.22 6.60
CA ALA A 91 -39.94 50.05 5.38
C ALA A 91 -39.50 51.51 5.74
N HIS A 92 -38.98 52.29 4.77
CA HIS A 92 -38.69 53.77 4.80
C HIS A 92 -37.49 54.27 5.66
N PRO A 93 -37.04 55.54 5.53
CA PRO A 93 -36.99 56.50 4.38
C PRO A 93 -35.52 56.87 4.00
N ALA A 94 -35.08 57.44 2.85
CA ALA A 94 -35.59 58.36 1.81
C ALA A 94 -35.09 59.84 1.90
N SER A 95 -33.95 60.16 1.25
CA SER A 95 -33.46 61.48 0.75
C SER A 95 -32.04 61.30 0.14
N ASP A 96 -31.48 62.09 -0.79
CA ASP A 96 -32.06 62.98 -1.83
C ASP A 96 -31.12 63.03 -3.09
N LYS A 97 -31.47 63.79 -4.14
CA LYS A 97 -30.74 63.90 -5.44
C LYS A 97 -29.90 65.21 -5.54
N PRO A 98 -29.29 65.63 -6.69
CA PRO A 98 -28.98 64.96 -7.97
C PRO A 98 -27.53 65.18 -8.53
N SER A 99 -27.16 64.45 -9.59
CA SER A 99 -26.38 65.03 -10.73
C SER A 99 -26.66 64.26 -12.04
N HIS A 100 -26.28 64.83 -13.20
CA HIS A 100 -26.69 64.35 -14.54
C HIS A 100 -25.55 63.70 -15.34
N ARG A 101 -25.86 62.65 -16.15
CA ARG A 101 -25.79 62.72 -17.63
C ARG A 101 -26.38 61.51 -18.40
N SER A 102 -27.21 61.86 -19.38
CA SER A 102 -27.69 61.15 -20.59
C SER A 102 -27.14 59.77 -20.98
N ALA A 103 -28.05 58.82 -21.31
CA ALA A 103 -28.16 58.25 -22.66
C ALA A 103 -29.52 57.54 -22.94
N ARG A 104 -29.95 57.50 -24.21
CA ARG A 104 -31.25 57.03 -24.73
C ARG A 104 -31.65 55.58 -24.38
N ILE A 105 -32.94 55.39 -24.06
CA ILE A 105 -33.64 54.09 -24.11
C ILE A 105 -34.17 53.83 -25.53
N ARG A 106 -34.09 52.57 -26.02
CA ARG A 106 -34.98 52.02 -27.06
C ARG A 106 -35.79 50.87 -26.45
N ARG A 107 -37.06 50.74 -26.82
CA ARG A 107 -37.93 49.62 -26.43
C ARG A 107 -37.89 48.49 -27.45
N THR A 108 -37.85 47.25 -26.99
CA THR A 108 -38.16 46.03 -27.74
C THR A 108 -39.07 45.12 -26.89
N PRO A 109 -39.90 44.25 -27.49
CA PRO A 109 -41.01 43.60 -26.77
C PRO A 109 -40.60 42.36 -25.99
N VAL A 110 -41.27 42.15 -24.86
CA VAL A 110 -41.22 40.91 -24.06
C VAL A 110 -41.83 39.76 -24.86
N LYS A 111 -41.20 38.58 -24.83
CA LYS A 111 -41.82 37.30 -25.19
C LYS A 111 -42.04 36.46 -23.92
N SER A 112 -43.12 35.68 -23.90
CA SER A 112 -43.45 34.77 -22.81
C SER A 112 -42.43 33.62 -22.67
N PRO A 113 -42.26 33.04 -21.47
CA PRO A 113 -41.43 31.86 -21.26
C PRO A 113 -42.00 30.63 -21.98
N ARG A 114 -41.11 29.70 -22.34
CA ARG A 114 -41.46 28.37 -22.89
C ARG A 114 -41.65 27.34 -21.76
N SER A 115 -42.31 26.21 -22.06
CA SER A 115 -42.57 25.15 -21.09
C SER A 115 -41.29 24.44 -20.61
N PRO A 116 -41.28 23.84 -19.40
CA PRO A 116 -40.08 23.23 -18.81
C PRO A 116 -39.49 22.07 -19.61
N GLU A 117 -40.31 21.34 -20.36
CA GLU A 117 -39.95 20.12 -21.11
C GLU A 117 -38.82 20.33 -22.12
N VAL A 118 -38.74 21.54 -22.70
CA VAL A 118 -37.69 21.91 -23.68
C VAL A 118 -36.31 21.99 -23.00
N PHE A 119 -36.25 22.30 -21.70
CA PHE A 119 -34.98 22.39 -20.97
C PHE A 119 -34.40 21.00 -20.69
N ALA A 120 -35.23 20.03 -20.27
CA ALA A 120 -34.82 18.67 -19.97
C ALA A 120 -34.14 17.98 -21.17
N LEU A 121 -34.73 18.08 -22.36
CA LEU A 121 -34.15 17.54 -23.60
C LEU A 121 -32.80 18.17 -23.96
N GLN A 122 -32.58 19.44 -23.62
CA GLN A 122 -31.33 20.13 -23.91
C GLN A 122 -30.23 19.84 -22.88
N THR A 123 -30.59 19.55 -21.62
CA THR A 123 -29.66 19.07 -20.58
C THR A 123 -29.26 17.59 -20.79
N ILE A 124 -30.17 16.74 -21.26
CA ILE A 124 -29.82 15.34 -21.58
C ILE A 124 -28.78 15.27 -22.72
N LEU A 125 -28.88 16.18 -23.70
CA LEU A 125 -27.90 16.29 -24.80
C LEU A 125 -26.59 17.00 -24.42
N SER A 126 -26.49 17.65 -23.25
CA SER A 126 -25.21 18.16 -22.74
C SER A 126 -24.43 17.14 -21.93
N ASN A 127 -25.12 16.22 -21.23
CA ASN A 127 -24.46 15.27 -20.32
C ASN A 127 -23.83 14.06 -21.05
N SER A 128 -24.17 13.80 -22.31
CA SER A 128 -23.50 12.78 -23.15
C SER A 128 -22.12 13.24 -23.68
N LYS A 129 -21.37 14.03 -22.89
CA LYS A 129 -20.03 14.57 -23.21
C LYS A 129 -19.07 14.49 -22.02
N MET A 130 -19.06 13.35 -21.31
CA MET A 130 -18.02 13.03 -20.32
C MET A 130 -17.01 11.98 -20.81
N ALA A 131 -16.84 11.90 -22.13
CA ALA A 131 -15.74 11.19 -22.79
C ALA A 131 -14.99 12.16 -23.71
N SER A 132 -14.47 13.26 -23.15
CA SER A 132 -13.46 14.05 -23.86
C SER A 132 -12.21 13.20 -23.99
N ALA A 133 -11.63 13.11 -25.18
CA ALA A 133 -10.25 12.70 -25.30
C ALA A 133 -9.38 13.70 -24.52
N ALA A 134 -8.32 13.23 -23.88
CA ALA A 134 -7.41 14.07 -23.13
C ALA A 134 -6.73 15.10 -24.07
N GLU A 135 -6.91 16.39 -23.81
CA GLU A 135 -6.39 17.45 -24.68
C GLU A 135 -4.92 17.75 -24.33
N GLY A 136 -4.05 16.91 -24.88
CA GLY A 136 -2.60 16.98 -24.73
C GLY A 136 -2.05 16.15 -23.56
N THR A 137 -0.73 16.22 -23.41
CA THR A 137 0.01 15.59 -22.30
C THR A 137 0.28 16.63 -21.22
N TYR A 138 0.02 16.27 -19.97
CA TYR A 138 0.37 17.08 -18.79
C TYR A 138 1.89 17.19 -18.68
N GLU A 139 2.42 18.42 -18.72
CA GLU A 139 3.86 18.67 -18.73
C GLU A 139 4.55 18.33 -17.39
N GLY A 140 3.80 18.40 -16.29
CA GLY A 140 4.30 18.10 -14.94
C GLY A 140 4.40 16.60 -14.66
N ALA A 141 4.41 16.25 -13.38
CA ALA A 141 4.40 14.86 -12.92
C ALA A 141 3.47 14.70 -11.70
N ILE A 142 2.95 13.49 -11.49
CA ILE A 142 2.11 13.15 -10.32
C ILE A 142 2.93 12.47 -9.22
N GLY A 143 2.51 12.64 -7.98
CA GLY A 143 2.98 11.83 -6.85
C GLY A 143 2.05 10.63 -6.65
N ILE A 144 2.60 9.42 -6.62
CA ILE A 144 1.85 8.19 -6.33
C ILE A 144 2.43 7.53 -5.10
N ASP A 145 1.60 7.38 -4.07
CA ASP A 145 1.83 6.40 -3.02
C ASP A 145 1.32 5.02 -3.47
N LEU A 146 2.23 4.07 -3.63
CA LEU A 146 1.92 2.68 -3.98
C LEU A 146 1.96 1.82 -2.71
N GLY A 147 1.03 2.02 -1.78
CA GLY A 147 0.96 1.25 -0.52
C GLY A 147 0.49 -0.21 -0.70
N THR A 148 0.77 -1.07 0.30
CA THR A 148 0.48 -2.52 0.23
C THR A 148 -1.01 -2.83 0.10
N THR A 149 -1.85 -2.12 0.86
CA THR A 149 -3.30 -2.37 0.97
C THR A 149 -4.15 -1.30 0.27
N TYR A 150 -3.63 -0.09 0.19
CA TYR A 150 -4.23 1.10 -0.42
C TYR A 150 -3.13 1.90 -1.12
N SER A 151 -3.48 2.53 -2.23
CA SER A 151 -2.65 3.49 -2.97
C SER A 151 -3.34 4.85 -3.03
N CYS A 152 -2.57 5.93 -3.11
CA CYS A 152 -3.05 7.31 -3.11
C CYS A 152 -2.32 8.10 -4.22
N VAL A 153 -3.01 9.01 -4.89
CA VAL A 153 -2.43 9.83 -5.97
C VAL A 153 -2.71 11.31 -5.75
N ALA A 154 -1.67 12.12 -5.97
CA ALA A 154 -1.68 13.54 -5.71
C ALA A 154 -0.94 14.32 -6.82
N VAL A 155 -1.27 15.61 -6.97
CA VAL A 155 -0.68 16.49 -7.98
C VAL A 155 -0.45 17.88 -7.42
N TRP A 156 0.59 18.57 -7.90
CA TRP A 156 0.79 19.99 -7.61
C TRP A 156 -0.02 20.86 -8.56
N GLN A 157 -0.87 21.72 -8.02
CA GLN A 157 -1.58 22.77 -8.75
C GLN A 157 -1.74 24.02 -7.89
N HIS A 158 -1.65 25.19 -8.53
CA HIS A 158 -1.94 26.49 -7.89
C HIS A 158 -1.13 26.73 -6.60
N GLU A 159 0.16 26.39 -6.60
CA GLU A 159 1.07 26.45 -5.44
C GLU A 159 0.61 25.65 -4.19
N SER A 160 -0.05 24.53 -4.46
CA SER A 160 -0.54 23.58 -3.44
C SER A 160 -0.54 22.14 -3.97
N VAL A 161 -0.62 21.17 -3.06
CA VAL A 161 -0.88 19.77 -3.41
C VAL A 161 -2.38 19.48 -3.31
N GLU A 162 -2.96 18.89 -4.36
CA GLU A 162 -4.28 18.28 -4.31
C GLU A 162 -4.17 16.76 -4.25
N ILE A 163 -4.81 16.14 -3.24
CA ILE A 163 -5.04 14.70 -3.18
C ILE A 163 -6.27 14.38 -4.04
N ILE A 164 -6.11 13.52 -5.04
CA ILE A 164 -7.13 13.26 -6.06
C ILE A 164 -8.05 12.12 -5.59
N ALA A 165 -9.37 12.35 -5.63
CA ALA A 165 -10.36 11.32 -5.37
C ALA A 165 -10.60 10.44 -6.60
N ASN A 166 -10.84 9.14 -6.38
CA ASN A 166 -11.18 8.17 -7.41
C ASN A 166 -12.64 8.29 -7.89
N ASP A 167 -13.05 7.40 -8.80
CA ASP A 167 -14.41 7.36 -9.37
C ASP A 167 -15.54 7.07 -8.35
N GLN A 168 -15.22 6.55 -7.17
CA GLN A 168 -16.15 6.40 -6.03
C GLN A 168 -16.11 7.60 -5.06
N GLY A 169 -15.26 8.61 -5.31
CA GLY A 169 -14.99 9.72 -4.40
C GLY A 169 -14.00 9.41 -3.28
N ASN A 170 -13.38 8.23 -3.27
CA ASN A 170 -12.37 7.85 -2.27
C ASN A 170 -11.00 8.43 -2.63
N ARG A 171 -10.34 9.10 -1.68
CA ARG A 171 -8.97 9.63 -1.87
C ARG A 171 -7.87 8.55 -1.85
N THR A 172 -8.17 7.38 -1.27
CA THR A 172 -7.31 6.21 -1.33
C THR A 172 -8.06 5.07 -2.01
N THR A 173 -7.38 4.35 -2.90
CA THR A 173 -7.95 3.24 -3.67
C THR A 173 -7.29 1.94 -3.22
N PRO A 174 -8.03 0.83 -2.98
CA PRO A 174 -7.43 -0.44 -2.61
C PRO A 174 -6.36 -0.92 -3.60
N SER A 175 -5.25 -1.46 -3.10
CA SER A 175 -4.19 -2.07 -3.92
C SER A 175 -4.56 -3.50 -4.35
N TYR A 176 -5.75 -3.64 -4.95
CA TYR A 176 -6.40 -4.90 -5.32
C TYR A 176 -6.59 -4.96 -6.84
N VAL A 177 -6.31 -6.11 -7.44
CA VAL A 177 -6.55 -6.42 -8.86
C VAL A 177 -7.29 -7.76 -8.94
N ALA A 178 -8.41 -7.81 -9.64
CA ALA A 178 -9.17 -9.03 -9.83
C ALA A 178 -9.41 -9.32 -11.32
N PHE A 179 -9.32 -10.59 -11.67
CA PHE A 179 -9.49 -11.07 -13.04
C PHE A 179 -10.79 -11.85 -13.18
N THR A 180 -11.54 -11.59 -14.25
CA THR A 180 -12.79 -12.28 -14.57
C THR A 180 -12.70 -13.00 -15.92
N GLU A 181 -13.81 -13.58 -16.36
CA GLU A 181 -13.92 -14.17 -17.71
C GLU A 181 -13.94 -13.11 -18.83
N SER A 182 -14.12 -11.81 -18.50
CA SER A 182 -14.31 -10.73 -19.48
C SER A 182 -13.46 -9.47 -19.29
N GLU A 183 -13.01 -9.15 -18.07
CA GLU A 183 -12.39 -7.87 -17.74
C GLU A 183 -11.39 -7.96 -16.58
N ARG A 184 -10.66 -6.87 -16.33
CA ARG A 184 -9.84 -6.68 -15.12
C ARG A 184 -10.44 -5.59 -14.25
N LEU A 185 -10.77 -5.94 -13.01
CA LEU A 185 -11.20 -5.00 -11.99
C LEU A 185 -9.99 -4.53 -11.19
N ILE A 186 -9.91 -3.24 -10.88
CA ILE A 186 -8.80 -2.64 -10.11
C ILE A 186 -9.40 -1.69 -9.06
N GLY A 187 -8.87 -1.71 -7.84
CA GLY A 187 -9.33 -0.83 -6.77
C GLY A 187 -10.57 -1.33 -6.02
N ASP A 188 -11.50 -0.42 -5.74
CA ASP A 188 -12.71 -0.70 -4.96
C ASP A 188 -13.55 -1.82 -5.58
N ALA A 189 -13.68 -1.86 -6.91
CA ALA A 189 -14.37 -2.92 -7.63
C ALA A 189 -13.76 -4.31 -7.35
N ALA A 190 -12.43 -4.42 -7.37
CA ALA A 190 -11.72 -5.67 -7.08
C ALA A 190 -11.87 -6.08 -5.60
N LYS A 191 -11.73 -5.14 -4.65
CA LYS A 191 -11.91 -5.41 -3.22
C LYS A 191 -13.32 -5.87 -2.89
N ASN A 192 -14.34 -5.31 -3.55
CA ASN A 192 -15.75 -5.66 -3.33
C ASN A 192 -16.08 -7.11 -3.73
N GLN A 193 -15.61 -7.60 -4.88
CA GLN A 193 -15.87 -8.98 -5.33
C GLN A 193 -14.93 -10.05 -4.75
N ALA A 194 -13.96 -9.67 -3.91
CA ALA A 194 -12.90 -10.57 -3.42
C ALA A 194 -13.42 -11.83 -2.70
N ALA A 195 -14.59 -11.74 -2.06
CA ALA A 195 -15.23 -12.89 -1.38
C ALA A 195 -16.04 -13.81 -2.32
N MET A 196 -16.27 -13.42 -3.58
CA MET A 196 -16.92 -14.24 -4.60
C MET A 196 -15.89 -14.92 -5.52
N ASN A 197 -14.76 -14.25 -5.77
CA ASN A 197 -13.70 -14.69 -6.68
C ASN A 197 -12.32 -14.71 -5.99
N PRO A 198 -12.15 -15.41 -4.84
CA PRO A 198 -10.94 -15.26 -4.02
C PRO A 198 -9.66 -15.75 -4.72
N ALA A 199 -9.75 -16.77 -5.57
CA ALA A 199 -8.58 -17.33 -6.27
C ALA A 199 -7.98 -16.42 -7.35
N ASN A 200 -8.80 -15.55 -7.97
CA ASN A 200 -8.37 -14.63 -9.03
C ASN A 200 -8.36 -13.16 -8.57
N THR A 201 -8.41 -12.92 -7.25
CA THR A 201 -8.31 -11.57 -6.66
C THR A 201 -6.99 -11.42 -5.94
N VAL A 202 -6.07 -10.70 -6.58
CA VAL A 202 -4.71 -10.44 -6.10
C VAL A 202 -4.67 -9.17 -5.25
N PHE A 203 -3.98 -9.26 -4.12
CA PHE A 203 -3.70 -8.16 -3.18
C PHE A 203 -2.33 -8.43 -2.53
N ASP A 204 -1.83 -7.49 -1.71
CA ASP A 204 -0.49 -7.55 -1.07
C ASP A 204 0.70 -7.73 -2.03
N ALA A 205 0.54 -7.48 -3.34
CA ALA A 205 1.60 -7.68 -4.34
C ALA A 205 2.92 -6.94 -4.02
N LYS A 206 2.85 -5.86 -3.23
CA LYS A 206 4.00 -5.11 -2.70
C LYS A 206 4.88 -5.92 -1.71
N ARG A 207 4.34 -6.95 -1.05
CA ARG A 207 5.16 -7.92 -0.28
C ARG A 207 5.93 -8.87 -1.20
N LEU A 208 5.36 -9.23 -2.34
CA LEU A 208 5.95 -10.16 -3.30
C LEU A 208 6.93 -9.48 -4.29
N ILE A 209 6.85 -8.17 -4.48
CA ILE A 209 7.65 -7.43 -5.48
C ILE A 209 9.15 -7.44 -5.18
N GLY A 210 9.95 -7.71 -6.22
CA GLY A 210 11.41 -7.82 -6.16
C GLY A 210 11.96 -9.09 -5.49
N ARG A 211 11.11 -9.93 -4.89
CA ARG A 211 11.56 -11.08 -4.09
C ARG A 211 11.75 -12.36 -4.90
N ARG A 212 12.41 -13.34 -4.28
CA ARG A 212 12.61 -14.69 -4.80
C ARG A 212 11.53 -15.63 -4.29
N PHE A 213 11.17 -16.66 -5.06
CA PHE A 213 10.11 -17.60 -4.71
C PHE A 213 10.45 -18.45 -3.47
N ASP A 214 11.74 -18.71 -3.22
CA ASP A 214 12.29 -19.46 -2.09
C ASP A 214 12.54 -18.63 -0.82
N ASP A 215 12.24 -17.33 -0.84
CA ASP A 215 12.29 -16.43 0.31
C ASP A 215 11.36 -16.91 1.44
N ALA A 216 11.84 -16.88 2.69
CA ALA A 216 11.10 -17.31 3.86
C ALA A 216 9.81 -16.50 4.11
N ASP A 217 9.82 -15.19 3.81
CA ASP A 217 8.65 -14.33 3.92
C ASP A 217 7.61 -14.70 2.86
N VAL A 218 8.04 -14.94 1.62
CA VAL A 218 7.17 -15.41 0.54
C VAL A 218 6.58 -16.79 0.88
N LYS A 219 7.38 -17.71 1.45
CA LYS A 219 6.91 -19.02 1.95
C LYS A 219 6.01 -18.95 3.19
N LYS A 220 5.99 -17.82 3.91
CA LYS A 220 5.05 -17.54 5.00
C LYS A 220 3.73 -17.04 4.43
N ASP A 221 3.77 -15.99 3.62
CA ASP A 221 2.56 -15.29 3.16
C ASP A 221 1.78 -16.11 2.08
N MET A 222 2.47 -16.96 1.29
CA MET A 222 1.84 -17.98 0.42
C MET A 222 0.90 -18.96 1.15
N LYS A 223 0.92 -19.04 2.50
CA LYS A 223 0.02 -19.90 3.29
C LYS A 223 -1.29 -19.23 3.67
N VAL A 224 -1.41 -17.91 3.48
CA VAL A 224 -2.59 -17.10 3.86
C VAL A 224 -3.23 -16.36 2.69
N TRP A 225 -2.56 -16.29 1.54
CA TRP A 225 -3.15 -15.81 0.28
C TRP A 225 -4.08 -16.85 -0.37
N PRO A 226 -5.23 -16.42 -0.92
CA PRO A 226 -6.16 -17.31 -1.61
C PRO A 226 -5.84 -17.54 -3.10
N PHE A 227 -4.95 -16.72 -3.68
CA PHE A 227 -4.50 -16.80 -5.06
C PHE A 227 -3.23 -17.68 -5.17
N THR A 228 -3.01 -18.28 -6.34
CA THR A 228 -1.86 -19.19 -6.53
C THR A 228 -0.59 -18.41 -6.84
N VAL A 229 0.52 -18.72 -6.16
CA VAL A 229 1.85 -18.24 -6.52
C VAL A 229 2.71 -19.44 -6.95
N VAL A 230 3.31 -19.34 -8.13
CA VAL A 230 4.13 -20.37 -8.79
C VAL A 230 5.58 -19.93 -8.95
N ASP A 231 6.47 -20.91 -9.14
CA ASP A 231 7.89 -20.68 -9.43
C ASP A 231 8.13 -20.50 -10.93
N ALA A 232 8.81 -19.43 -11.31
CA ALA A 232 9.36 -19.21 -12.63
C ALA A 232 10.87 -18.94 -12.53
N ASN A 233 11.67 -20.01 -12.50
CA ASN A 233 13.15 -19.96 -12.40
C ASN A 233 13.67 -19.18 -11.17
N GLY A 234 13.00 -19.32 -10.03
CA GLY A 234 13.27 -18.61 -8.78
C GLY A 234 12.51 -17.30 -8.62
N GLN A 235 11.86 -16.77 -9.69
CA GLN A 235 10.97 -15.61 -9.57
C GLN A 235 9.55 -16.08 -9.21
N PRO A 236 8.87 -15.46 -8.22
CA PRO A 236 7.47 -15.74 -7.95
C PRO A 236 6.59 -15.10 -9.03
N LYS A 237 5.62 -15.86 -9.55
CA LYS A 237 4.53 -15.35 -10.40
C LYS A 237 3.18 -15.69 -9.81
N ILE A 238 2.20 -14.82 -9.99
CA ILE A 238 0.81 -15.01 -9.57
C ILE A 238 0.06 -15.69 -10.73
N GLU A 239 -0.51 -16.86 -10.50
CA GLU A 239 -1.32 -17.58 -11.47
C GLU A 239 -2.82 -17.36 -11.21
N VAL A 240 -3.54 -16.92 -12.25
CA VAL A 240 -4.98 -16.60 -12.23
C VAL A 240 -5.66 -17.10 -13.51
N SER A 241 -6.97 -17.33 -13.46
CA SER A 241 -7.81 -17.46 -14.65
C SER A 241 -8.24 -16.06 -15.12
N TYR A 242 -8.01 -15.74 -16.41
CA TYR A 242 -8.39 -14.47 -17.03
C TYR A 242 -8.70 -14.66 -18.52
N LEU A 243 -9.91 -14.30 -18.95
CA LEU A 243 -10.43 -14.58 -20.30
C LEU A 243 -10.43 -16.09 -20.65
N GLY A 244 -10.91 -16.92 -19.74
CA GLY A 244 -10.97 -18.39 -19.89
C GLY A 244 -9.63 -19.14 -19.70
N ASP A 245 -8.51 -18.48 -20.03
CA ASP A 245 -7.16 -19.06 -19.92
C ASP A 245 -6.53 -18.87 -18.52
N LYS A 246 -5.62 -19.80 -18.16
CA LYS A 246 -4.65 -19.57 -17.08
C LYS A 246 -3.55 -18.62 -17.55
N LYS A 247 -3.27 -17.57 -16.77
CA LYS A 247 -2.21 -16.59 -17.03
C LYS A 247 -1.36 -16.37 -15.79
N GLN A 248 -0.06 -16.10 -15.99
CA GLN A 248 0.93 -15.95 -14.93
C GLN A 248 1.56 -14.55 -15.00
N PHE A 249 1.23 -13.70 -14.03
CA PHE A 249 1.73 -12.33 -13.95
C PHE A 249 2.87 -12.21 -12.93
N THR A 250 3.85 -11.37 -13.23
CA THR A 250 4.84 -10.93 -12.24
C THR A 250 4.22 -9.95 -11.24
N PRO A 251 4.80 -9.80 -10.03
CA PRO A 251 4.39 -8.76 -9.09
C PRO A 251 4.49 -7.34 -9.68
N GLN A 252 5.45 -7.12 -10.60
CA GLN A 252 5.57 -5.89 -11.37
C GLN A 252 4.35 -5.61 -12.23
N GLU A 253 3.83 -6.59 -12.98
CA GLU A 253 2.63 -6.43 -13.80
C GLU A 253 1.38 -6.13 -12.96
N ILE A 254 1.20 -6.82 -11.81
CA ILE A 254 0.09 -6.55 -10.89
C ILE A 254 0.20 -5.11 -10.32
N SER A 255 1.40 -4.70 -9.92
CA SER A 255 1.65 -3.34 -9.42
C SER A 255 1.47 -2.28 -10.51
N ALA A 256 1.84 -2.59 -11.76
CA ALA A 256 1.62 -1.73 -12.92
C ALA A 256 0.13 -1.51 -13.21
N MET A 257 -0.73 -2.51 -12.96
CA MET A 257 -2.19 -2.33 -13.06
C MET A 257 -2.70 -1.34 -12.00
N VAL A 258 -2.23 -1.42 -10.75
CA VAL A 258 -2.57 -0.43 -9.70
C VAL A 258 -2.05 0.97 -10.06
N LEU A 259 -0.80 1.08 -10.52
CA LEU A 259 -0.23 2.36 -11.00
C LEU A 259 -0.98 2.93 -12.21
N THR A 260 -1.46 2.07 -13.12
CA THR A 260 -2.31 2.48 -14.26
C THR A 260 -3.64 3.06 -13.77
N LYS A 261 -4.28 2.47 -12.76
CA LYS A 261 -5.49 3.04 -12.17
C LYS A 261 -5.22 4.37 -11.47
N MET A 262 -4.07 4.54 -10.80
CA MET A 262 -3.69 5.81 -10.17
C MET A 262 -3.45 6.91 -11.22
N LYS A 263 -2.79 6.55 -12.32
CA LYS A 263 -2.63 7.40 -13.51
C LYS A 263 -3.99 7.78 -14.11
N GLU A 264 -4.90 6.85 -14.31
CA GLU A 264 -6.24 7.13 -14.90
C GLU A 264 -7.08 8.06 -14.01
N ILE A 265 -7.00 7.93 -12.70
CA ILE A 265 -7.62 8.86 -11.73
C ILE A 265 -7.06 10.28 -11.92
N ALA A 266 -5.73 10.42 -12.10
CA ALA A 266 -5.12 11.71 -12.39
C ALA A 266 -5.47 12.24 -13.79
N GLU A 267 -5.44 11.40 -14.83
CA GLU A 267 -5.82 11.79 -16.21
C GLU A 267 -7.27 12.30 -16.26
N ALA A 268 -8.20 11.65 -15.55
CA ALA A 268 -9.59 12.09 -15.44
C ALA A 268 -9.75 13.42 -14.69
N LYS A 269 -8.95 13.66 -13.65
CA LYS A 269 -8.92 14.92 -12.88
C LYS A 269 -8.28 16.07 -13.66
N LEU A 270 -7.27 15.78 -14.48
CA LEU A 270 -6.48 16.78 -15.22
C LEU A 270 -7.05 17.11 -16.61
N GLY A 271 -7.82 16.20 -17.22
CA GLY A 271 -8.25 16.30 -18.62
C GLY A 271 -7.11 16.12 -19.63
N GLN A 272 -5.94 15.64 -19.17
CA GLN A 272 -4.70 15.53 -19.94
C GLN A 272 -4.02 14.18 -19.66
N LYS A 273 -3.28 13.65 -20.65
CA LYS A 273 -2.53 12.40 -20.52
C LYS A 273 -1.36 12.57 -19.55
N VAL A 274 -1.10 11.60 -18.67
CA VAL A 274 -0.01 11.66 -17.68
C VAL A 274 1.08 10.66 -18.02
N GLU A 275 2.29 11.15 -18.26
CA GLU A 275 3.44 10.34 -18.69
C GLU A 275 4.62 10.36 -17.70
N LYS A 276 4.53 11.10 -16.59
CA LYS A 276 5.61 11.26 -15.60
C LYS A 276 5.08 11.09 -14.19
N ALA A 277 5.84 10.42 -13.32
CA ALA A 277 5.49 10.24 -11.92
C ALA A 277 6.71 10.22 -10.99
N VAL A 278 6.46 10.50 -9.71
CA VAL A 278 7.29 10.09 -8.57
C VAL A 278 6.52 9.02 -7.81
N VAL A 279 7.16 7.87 -7.55
CA VAL A 279 6.52 6.69 -6.94
C VAL A 279 7.22 6.37 -5.62
N THR A 280 6.45 6.00 -4.61
CA THR A 280 6.98 5.71 -3.27
C THR A 280 7.43 4.25 -3.10
N VAL A 281 8.39 4.04 -2.20
CA VAL A 281 8.80 2.72 -1.68
C VAL A 281 9.09 2.83 -0.18
N PRO A 282 8.97 1.73 0.59
CA PRO A 282 9.42 1.68 1.97
C PRO A 282 10.90 2.04 2.07
N ALA A 283 11.31 2.77 3.09
CA ALA A 283 12.71 3.15 3.26
C ALA A 283 13.61 1.91 3.33
N TYR A 284 13.15 0.84 3.97
CA TYR A 284 13.87 -0.42 4.10
C TYR A 284 13.79 -1.37 2.89
N PHE A 285 13.22 -0.96 1.73
CA PHE A 285 13.29 -1.75 0.49
C PHE A 285 14.73 -1.90 -0.03
N SER A 286 15.09 -3.12 -0.46
CA SER A 286 16.37 -3.43 -1.09
C SER A 286 16.43 -3.01 -2.56
N ASP A 287 17.62 -3.08 -3.15
CA ASP A 287 17.87 -2.69 -4.55
C ASP A 287 16.98 -3.49 -5.54
N SER A 288 16.75 -4.78 -5.28
CA SER A 288 15.87 -5.65 -6.09
C SER A 288 14.43 -5.11 -6.14
N GLN A 289 13.86 -4.76 -4.98
CA GLN A 289 12.50 -4.24 -4.84
C GLN A 289 12.36 -2.84 -5.44
N ARG A 290 13.37 -1.96 -5.26
CA ARG A 290 13.39 -0.60 -5.82
C ARG A 290 13.32 -0.58 -7.34
N LEU A 291 14.10 -1.42 -8.03
CA LEU A 291 13.97 -1.52 -9.48
C LEU A 291 12.63 -2.16 -9.88
N ALA A 292 12.19 -3.24 -9.24
CA ALA A 292 10.92 -3.88 -9.59
C ALA A 292 9.72 -2.90 -9.48
N THR A 293 9.72 -1.97 -8.51
CA THR A 293 8.73 -0.88 -8.43
C THR A 293 8.88 0.15 -9.56
N LYS A 294 10.11 0.48 -9.96
CA LYS A 294 10.40 1.37 -11.11
C LYS A 294 9.95 0.74 -12.45
N ASP A 295 10.20 -0.56 -12.62
CA ASP A 295 9.78 -1.36 -13.78
C ASP A 295 8.24 -1.42 -13.88
N ALA A 296 7.54 -1.59 -12.74
CA ALA A 296 6.08 -1.51 -12.68
C ALA A 296 5.55 -0.13 -13.16
N GLY A 297 6.26 0.95 -12.84
CA GLY A 297 5.96 2.28 -13.38
C GLY A 297 6.15 2.37 -14.90
N ALA A 298 7.24 1.81 -15.43
CA ALA A 298 7.48 1.73 -16.87
C ALA A 298 6.39 0.93 -17.60
N ILE A 299 5.95 -0.21 -17.04
CA ILE A 299 4.86 -1.05 -17.57
C ILE A 299 3.51 -0.30 -17.54
N ALA A 300 3.27 0.58 -16.56
CA ALA A 300 2.11 1.49 -16.53
C ALA A 300 2.19 2.68 -17.52
N GLY A 301 3.26 2.75 -18.32
CA GLY A 301 3.54 3.87 -19.21
C GLY A 301 3.80 5.19 -18.45
N LEU A 302 4.55 5.12 -17.35
CA LEU A 302 5.01 6.27 -16.58
C LEU A 302 6.54 6.34 -16.58
N ASN A 303 7.09 7.49 -16.98
CA ASN A 303 8.47 7.85 -16.71
C ASN A 303 8.61 8.16 -15.22
N VAL A 304 9.18 7.21 -14.46
CA VAL A 304 9.43 7.35 -13.02
C VAL A 304 10.66 8.25 -12.82
N LEU A 305 10.41 9.54 -12.59
CA LEU A 305 11.44 10.57 -12.40
C LEU A 305 12.24 10.38 -11.10
N ARG A 306 11.58 9.77 -10.10
CA ARG A 306 12.16 9.45 -8.80
C ARG A 306 11.40 8.30 -8.14
N ILE A 307 12.14 7.37 -7.56
CA ILE A 307 11.70 6.52 -6.45
C ILE A 307 12.03 7.28 -5.16
N ILE A 308 11.04 7.53 -4.31
CA ILE A 308 11.20 8.25 -3.02
C ILE A 308 10.83 7.33 -1.85
N ASN A 309 11.56 7.45 -0.74
CA ASN A 309 11.27 6.70 0.48
C ASN A 309 9.99 7.25 1.15
N GLU A 310 9.08 6.36 1.56
CA GLU A 310 7.80 6.65 2.23
C GLU A 310 7.93 7.66 3.39
N PRO A 311 8.77 7.43 4.41
CA PRO A 311 8.95 8.40 5.49
C PRO A 311 9.65 9.70 5.05
N THR A 312 10.48 9.68 4.00
CA THR A 312 11.07 10.91 3.44
C THR A 312 10.00 11.77 2.76
N ALA A 313 9.07 11.15 2.02
CA ALA A 313 7.92 11.86 1.45
C ALA A 313 7.02 12.44 2.55
N ALA A 314 6.70 11.66 3.59
CA ALA A 314 5.91 12.16 4.72
C ALA A 314 6.63 13.28 5.51
N ALA A 315 7.97 13.26 5.57
CA ALA A 315 8.76 14.36 6.14
C ALA A 315 8.62 15.66 5.33
N ILE A 316 8.59 15.59 3.99
CA ILE A 316 8.29 16.75 3.13
C ILE A 316 6.88 17.29 3.45
N ALA A 317 5.88 16.41 3.53
CA ALA A 317 4.50 16.81 3.85
C ALA A 317 4.35 17.43 5.25
N TYR A 318 5.21 17.05 6.20
CA TYR A 318 5.32 17.70 7.51
C TYR A 318 6.03 19.07 7.44
N GLY A 319 7.14 19.16 6.69
CA GLY A 319 8.05 20.30 6.73
C GLY A 319 7.77 21.44 5.76
N LEU A 320 7.02 21.24 4.67
CA LEU A 320 6.91 22.19 3.56
C LEU A 320 6.43 23.60 3.97
N ASP A 321 5.48 23.70 4.89
CA ASP A 321 4.98 24.99 5.41
C ASP A 321 5.79 25.53 6.62
N SER A 322 6.85 24.82 7.04
CA SER A 322 7.66 25.15 8.21
C SER A 322 8.75 26.18 7.87
N LYS A 323 8.37 27.47 7.89
CA LYS A 323 9.29 28.61 7.65
C LYS A 323 10.25 28.88 8.82
N THR A 324 10.95 27.86 9.34
CA THR A 324 11.89 28.01 10.47
C THR A 324 13.30 27.55 10.10
N ASP A 325 14.27 28.47 10.21
CA ASP A 325 15.71 28.19 10.08
C ASP A 325 16.30 27.41 11.28
N VAL A 326 15.47 27.13 12.29
CA VAL A 326 15.80 26.32 13.45
C VAL A 326 15.87 24.85 13.02
N GLU A 327 17.06 24.27 13.14
CA GLU A 327 17.30 22.84 12.96
C GLU A 327 16.41 22.01 13.92
N LYS A 328 15.63 21.08 13.36
CA LYS A 328 14.80 20.11 14.12
C LYS A 328 15.17 18.68 13.77
N ASN A 329 15.21 17.81 14.76
CA ASN A 329 15.28 16.36 14.54
C ASN A 329 13.86 15.77 14.59
N VAL A 330 13.34 15.34 13.45
CA VAL A 330 11.98 14.85 13.28
C VAL A 330 12.02 13.34 13.03
N LEU A 331 11.39 12.57 13.92
CA LEU A 331 11.23 11.13 13.73
C LEU A 331 9.91 10.84 13.03
N ILE A 332 9.98 10.17 11.90
CA ILE A 332 8.83 9.61 11.20
C ILE A 332 8.68 8.15 11.62
N PHE A 333 7.49 7.78 12.08
CA PHE A 333 7.08 6.42 12.38
C PHE A 333 5.93 6.04 11.44
N ASP A 334 6.23 5.22 10.44
CA ASP A 334 5.29 4.81 9.40
C ASP A 334 4.92 3.33 9.57
N LEU A 335 3.68 3.06 9.98
CA LEU A 335 3.16 1.69 10.13
C LEU A 335 1.94 1.52 9.22
N GLY A 336 2.21 0.98 8.04
CA GLY A 336 1.24 0.86 6.94
C GLY A 336 0.38 -0.40 7.00
N GLY A 337 -0.06 -0.83 5.82
CA GLY A 337 -0.87 -2.03 5.63
C GLY A 337 -0.07 -3.34 5.72
N GLY A 338 1.21 -3.33 5.35
CA GLY A 338 2.07 -4.52 5.41
C GLY A 338 3.57 -4.23 5.57
N THR A 339 3.96 -2.98 5.76
CA THR A 339 5.34 -2.50 5.92
C THR A 339 5.42 -1.55 7.13
N PHE A 340 6.59 -1.55 7.78
CA PHE A 340 6.92 -0.68 8.91
C PHE A 340 8.27 -0.01 8.67
N ASP A 341 8.33 1.33 8.70
CA ASP A 341 9.56 2.11 8.64
C ASP A 341 9.66 3.11 9.80
N VAL A 342 10.88 3.31 10.28
CA VAL A 342 11.28 4.43 11.13
C VAL A 342 12.40 5.17 10.45
N SER A 343 12.30 6.49 10.33
CA SER A 343 13.41 7.33 9.89
C SER A 343 13.53 8.56 10.79
N LEU A 344 14.75 8.87 11.20
CA LEU A 344 15.05 10.13 11.88
C LEU A 344 15.72 11.06 10.88
N LEU A 345 15.08 12.19 10.63
CA LEU A 345 15.57 13.25 9.75
C LEU A 345 15.96 14.46 10.59
N THR A 346 16.91 15.23 10.08
CA THR A 346 17.08 16.63 10.46
C THR A 346 16.46 17.49 9.36
N ILE A 347 15.63 18.45 9.76
CA ILE A 347 14.97 19.41 8.88
C ILE A 347 15.42 20.81 9.29
N GLN A 348 15.90 21.59 8.33
CA GLN A 348 16.29 22.99 8.53
C GLN A 348 15.96 23.81 7.27
N GLY A 349 14.99 24.72 7.36
CA GLY A 349 14.42 25.36 6.17
C GLY A 349 13.95 24.31 5.15
N GLY A 350 14.35 24.47 3.88
CA GLY A 350 14.08 23.48 2.82
C GLY A 350 14.99 22.24 2.80
N VAL A 351 15.96 22.12 3.71
CA VAL A 351 16.92 20.99 3.72
C VAL A 351 16.43 19.86 4.62
N PHE A 352 16.19 18.69 4.03
CA PHE A 352 15.78 17.45 4.70
C PHE A 352 16.90 16.41 4.60
N THR A 353 17.54 16.08 5.73
CA THR A 353 18.64 15.11 5.80
C THR A 353 18.25 13.91 6.63
N VAL A 354 18.12 12.72 6.02
CA VAL A 354 17.95 11.47 6.76
C VAL A 354 19.25 11.15 7.50
N LYS A 355 19.18 10.97 8.83
CA LYS A 355 20.33 10.62 9.68
C LYS A 355 20.45 9.11 9.88
N ALA A 356 19.32 8.42 10.00
CA ALA A 356 19.24 6.97 9.98
C ALA A 356 17.83 6.47 9.63
N THR A 357 17.76 5.27 9.06
CA THR A 357 16.51 4.55 8.81
C THR A 357 16.60 3.08 9.24
N ALA A 358 15.49 2.52 9.70
CA ALA A 358 15.33 1.08 9.93
C ALA A 358 13.84 0.70 9.84
N GLY A 359 13.55 -0.51 9.37
CA GLY A 359 12.18 -0.99 9.27
C GLY A 359 12.08 -2.51 9.26
N ASP A 360 10.86 -2.98 9.03
CA ASP A 360 10.49 -4.35 8.72
C ASP A 360 9.51 -4.32 7.54
N THR A 361 9.88 -4.92 6.42
CA THR A 361 9.09 -4.91 5.19
C THR A 361 7.91 -5.90 5.21
N HIS A 362 7.80 -6.74 6.23
CA HIS A 362 6.79 -7.79 6.39
C HIS A 362 6.03 -7.69 7.73
N LEU A 363 5.90 -6.46 8.24
CA LEU A 363 5.15 -6.10 9.44
C LEU A 363 4.15 -4.98 9.15
N GLY A 364 2.86 -5.19 9.36
CA GLY A 364 1.84 -4.13 9.26
C GLY A 364 0.41 -4.58 9.58
N GLY A 365 -0.54 -3.78 9.09
CA GLY A 365 -1.98 -3.94 9.33
C GLY A 365 -2.55 -5.34 9.05
N GLU A 366 -2.14 -6.02 7.98
CA GLU A 366 -2.62 -7.37 7.62
C GLU A 366 -2.12 -8.46 8.59
N ASP A 367 -0.97 -8.29 9.26
CA ASP A 367 -0.53 -9.28 10.27
C ASP A 367 -1.40 -9.20 11.54
N PHE A 368 -1.92 -8.01 11.86
CA PHE A 368 -2.90 -7.83 12.93
C PHE A 368 -4.28 -8.40 12.55
N ASP A 369 -4.65 -8.37 11.27
CA ASP A 369 -5.86 -9.02 10.76
C ASP A 369 -5.71 -10.54 10.66
N ASN A 370 -4.53 -11.06 10.29
CA ASN A 370 -4.18 -12.48 10.40
C ASN A 370 -4.32 -12.97 11.85
N THR A 371 -3.81 -12.21 12.81
CA THR A 371 -3.88 -12.54 14.24
C THR A 371 -5.32 -12.59 14.76
N LEU A 372 -6.20 -11.67 14.32
CA LEU A 372 -7.62 -11.73 14.61
C LEU A 372 -8.33 -12.88 13.86
N LEU A 373 -7.97 -13.14 12.60
CA LEU A 373 -8.53 -14.22 11.78
C LEU A 373 -8.30 -15.58 12.43
N ASP A 374 -7.07 -15.90 12.86
CA ASP A 374 -6.77 -17.17 13.51
C ASP A 374 -7.43 -17.28 14.90
N HIS A 375 -7.56 -16.18 15.65
CA HIS A 375 -8.35 -16.16 16.88
C HIS A 375 -9.81 -16.55 16.65
N PHE A 376 -10.47 -15.97 15.63
CA PHE A 376 -11.86 -16.23 15.34
C PHE A 376 -12.10 -17.56 14.61
N LYS A 377 -11.16 -18.04 13.78
CA LYS A 377 -11.16 -19.42 13.24
C LYS A 377 -11.18 -20.44 14.39
N ALA A 378 -10.27 -20.28 15.35
CA ALA A 378 -10.23 -21.13 16.54
C ALA A 378 -11.50 -21.00 17.39
N GLU A 379 -12.13 -19.82 17.45
CA GLU A 379 -13.40 -19.66 18.14
C GLU A 379 -14.59 -20.30 17.41
N PHE A 380 -14.67 -20.19 16.08
CA PHE A 380 -15.68 -20.85 15.25
C PHE A 380 -15.58 -22.37 15.39
N GLN A 381 -14.37 -22.93 15.25
CA GLN A 381 -14.10 -24.36 15.48
C GLN A 381 -14.48 -24.78 16.92
N ARG A 382 -14.19 -23.94 17.93
CA ARG A 382 -14.58 -24.20 19.33
C ARG A 382 -16.10 -24.20 19.53
N LYS A 383 -16.82 -23.26 18.93
CA LYS A 383 -18.28 -23.09 19.05
C LYS A 383 -19.05 -24.16 18.25
N HIS A 384 -18.74 -24.33 16.97
CA HIS A 384 -19.57 -25.06 16.01
C HIS A 384 -18.99 -26.42 15.57
N LYS A 385 -17.73 -26.73 15.94
CA LYS A 385 -17.01 -27.97 15.57
C LYS A 385 -16.76 -28.17 14.07
N LEU A 386 -16.83 -27.08 13.30
CA LEU A 386 -16.55 -27.02 11.87
C LEU A 386 -15.31 -26.15 11.63
N ASP A 387 -14.38 -26.62 10.80
CA ASP A 387 -13.22 -25.83 10.37
C ASP A 387 -13.54 -25.12 9.04
N ILE A 388 -13.02 -23.91 8.89
CA ILE A 388 -13.17 -23.06 7.69
C ILE A 388 -11.84 -22.86 6.95
N SER A 389 -10.76 -23.51 7.40
CA SER A 389 -9.41 -23.30 6.87
C SER A 389 -9.24 -23.68 5.39
N ASP A 390 -10.10 -24.55 4.86
CA ASP A 390 -10.13 -24.93 3.44
C ASP A 390 -11.13 -24.11 2.60
N ASP A 391 -11.91 -23.20 3.20
CA ASP A 391 -12.90 -22.37 2.51
C ASP A 391 -12.38 -20.92 2.35
N ALA A 392 -11.78 -20.64 1.20
CA ALA A 392 -11.26 -19.32 0.86
C ALA A 392 -12.32 -18.20 0.89
N ARG A 393 -13.60 -18.50 0.68
CA ARG A 393 -14.70 -17.53 0.74
C ARG A 393 -15.08 -17.21 2.19
N ALA A 394 -15.20 -18.23 3.05
CA ALA A 394 -15.39 -18.03 4.49
C ALA A 394 -14.22 -17.26 5.10
N LEU A 395 -12.98 -17.63 4.78
CA LEU A 395 -11.77 -16.94 5.23
C LEU A 395 -11.71 -15.47 4.77
N ARG A 396 -12.01 -15.18 3.49
CA ARG A 396 -12.01 -13.80 2.97
C ARG A 396 -13.09 -12.93 3.61
N ARG A 397 -14.28 -13.50 3.89
CA ARG A 397 -15.35 -12.81 4.63
C ARG A 397 -14.94 -12.52 6.07
N LEU A 398 -14.38 -13.51 6.77
CA LEU A 398 -13.91 -13.34 8.14
C LEU A 398 -12.75 -12.34 8.24
N ARG A 399 -11.77 -12.37 7.32
CA ARG A 399 -10.68 -11.38 7.23
C ARG A 399 -11.23 -9.96 7.08
N THR A 400 -12.21 -9.74 6.19
CA THR A 400 -12.83 -8.41 6.02
C THR A 400 -13.57 -7.95 7.27
N ALA A 401 -14.21 -8.86 8.03
CA ALA A 401 -14.78 -8.52 9.33
C ALA A 401 -13.70 -8.23 10.40
N CYS A 402 -12.55 -8.89 10.34
CA CYS A 402 -11.39 -8.61 11.20
C CYS A 402 -10.81 -7.21 10.93
N GLU A 403 -10.59 -6.83 9.67
CA GLU A 403 -10.14 -5.48 9.27
C GLU A 403 -11.08 -4.40 9.85
N ARG A 404 -12.40 -4.62 9.67
CA ARG A 404 -13.43 -3.73 10.22
C ARG A 404 -13.38 -3.67 11.75
N ALA A 405 -13.28 -4.81 12.44
CA ALA A 405 -13.19 -4.86 13.89
C ALA A 405 -11.93 -4.17 14.43
N LYS A 406 -10.76 -4.38 13.83
CA LYS A 406 -9.50 -3.68 14.14
C LYS A 406 -9.66 -2.16 14.04
N ARG A 407 -10.23 -1.68 12.93
CA ARG A 407 -10.49 -0.25 12.70
C ARG A 407 -11.48 0.32 13.72
N THR A 408 -12.57 -0.40 14.03
CA THR A 408 -13.53 -0.01 15.06
C THR A 408 -12.91 0.03 16.47
N LEU A 409 -12.11 -0.98 16.85
CA LEU A 409 -11.42 -1.03 18.15
C LEU A 409 -10.39 0.09 18.34
N SER A 410 -9.92 0.73 17.26
CA SER A 410 -9.07 1.92 17.36
C SER A 410 -9.80 3.12 17.96
N SER A 411 -11.15 3.17 17.84
CA SER A 411 -12.00 4.22 18.43
C SER A 411 -12.72 3.75 19.69
N VAL A 412 -13.37 2.58 19.69
CA VAL A 412 -14.15 2.05 20.83
C VAL A 412 -13.43 0.93 21.59
N THR A 413 -13.86 0.64 22.82
CA THR A 413 -13.22 -0.35 23.71
C THR A 413 -13.65 -1.80 23.45
N GLN A 414 -14.75 -2.02 22.72
CA GLN A 414 -15.25 -3.34 22.32
C GLN A 414 -16.07 -3.25 21.03
N THR A 415 -16.17 -4.36 20.29
CA THR A 415 -17.03 -4.51 19.11
C THR A 415 -17.43 -5.96 18.91
N THR A 416 -18.34 -6.22 17.98
CA THR A 416 -18.81 -7.55 17.60
C THR A 416 -18.39 -7.83 16.16
N VAL A 417 -17.87 -9.04 15.92
CA VAL A 417 -17.71 -9.64 14.58
C VAL A 417 -18.92 -10.51 14.34
N GLU A 418 -19.70 -10.20 13.31
CA GLU A 418 -20.97 -10.84 12.98
C GLU A 418 -21.04 -11.09 11.47
N ILE A 419 -21.33 -12.34 11.08
CA ILE A 419 -21.33 -12.82 9.70
C ILE A 419 -22.38 -13.93 9.54
N ASP A 420 -23.49 -13.60 8.89
CA ASP A 420 -24.56 -14.56 8.55
C ASP A 420 -24.04 -15.65 7.60
N SER A 421 -24.41 -16.92 7.85
CA SER A 421 -24.04 -18.08 7.04
C SER A 421 -22.55 -18.06 6.65
N LEU A 422 -21.65 -17.96 7.64
CA LEU A 422 -20.20 -17.88 7.41
C LEU A 422 -19.70 -19.12 6.66
N TYR A 423 -20.14 -20.30 7.11
CA TYR A 423 -19.75 -21.60 6.56
C TYR A 423 -20.87 -22.63 6.76
N GLN A 424 -21.18 -23.44 5.74
CA GLN A 424 -22.22 -24.49 5.77
C GLN A 424 -23.60 -24.05 6.33
N GLY A 425 -24.01 -22.79 6.12
CA GLY A 425 -25.28 -22.28 6.67
C GLY A 425 -25.23 -21.84 8.13
N VAL A 426 -24.06 -21.88 8.77
CA VAL A 426 -23.87 -21.52 10.18
C VAL A 426 -23.42 -20.07 10.31
N ASP A 427 -24.21 -19.27 11.02
CA ASP A 427 -23.87 -17.89 11.37
C ASP A 427 -22.71 -17.84 12.38
N PHE A 428 -21.86 -16.80 12.29
CA PHE A 428 -20.83 -16.53 13.29
C PHE A 428 -21.05 -15.17 13.94
N SER A 429 -21.14 -15.15 15.27
CA SER A 429 -21.15 -13.92 16.07
C SER A 429 -20.21 -14.07 17.27
N ALA A 430 -19.32 -13.09 17.47
CA ALA A 430 -18.30 -13.07 18.52
C ALA A 430 -17.95 -11.64 18.98
N ASN A 431 -17.86 -11.42 20.28
CA ASN A 431 -17.46 -10.14 20.86
C ASN A 431 -15.94 -10.09 21.11
N ILE A 432 -15.32 -8.95 20.78
CA ILE A 432 -13.89 -8.70 20.98
C ILE A 432 -13.68 -7.34 21.66
N THR A 433 -12.80 -7.31 22.67
CA THR A 433 -12.41 -6.08 23.36
C THR A 433 -11.08 -5.56 22.83
N ARG A 434 -10.83 -4.25 22.95
CA ARG A 434 -9.54 -3.65 22.62
C ARG A 434 -8.41 -4.31 23.40
N ALA A 435 -8.60 -4.53 24.71
CA ALA A 435 -7.63 -5.23 25.55
C ALA A 435 -7.30 -6.63 25.00
N ARG A 436 -8.31 -7.41 24.57
CA ARG A 436 -8.05 -8.74 23.99
C ARG A 436 -7.32 -8.67 22.64
N PHE A 437 -7.61 -7.68 21.80
CA PHE A 437 -6.84 -7.43 20.57
C PHE A 437 -5.39 -7.01 20.89
N GLU A 438 -5.17 -6.15 21.88
CA GLU A 438 -3.84 -5.74 22.33
C GLU A 438 -3.03 -6.91 22.91
N ASP A 439 -3.66 -7.82 23.66
CA ASP A 439 -3.02 -9.04 24.17
C ASP A 439 -2.61 -9.99 23.04
N LEU A 440 -3.50 -10.19 22.04
CA LEU A 440 -3.25 -11.07 20.90
C LEU A 440 -2.08 -10.57 20.04
N CYS A 441 -2.03 -9.26 19.79
CA CYS A 441 -0.96 -8.62 19.01
C CYS A 441 0.25 -8.20 19.86
N ALA A 442 0.32 -8.54 21.15
CA ALA A 442 1.27 -7.94 22.10
C ALA A 442 2.75 -8.10 21.69
N VAL A 443 3.13 -9.25 21.09
CA VAL A 443 4.48 -9.50 20.59
C VAL A 443 4.78 -8.64 19.37
N THR A 444 3.87 -8.67 18.38
CA THR A 444 3.96 -7.96 17.09
C THR A 444 3.88 -6.44 17.23
N PHE A 445 3.20 -5.94 18.27
CA PHE A 445 3.22 -4.54 18.67
C PHE A 445 4.51 -4.16 19.40
N LYS A 446 5.13 -5.08 20.16
CA LYS A 446 6.41 -4.79 20.83
C LYS A 446 7.57 -4.68 19.84
N SER A 447 7.60 -5.51 18.79
CA SER A 447 8.66 -5.47 17.77
C SER A 447 8.73 -4.16 16.98
N THR A 448 7.71 -3.30 17.02
CA THR A 448 7.81 -1.94 16.43
C THR A 448 8.73 -1.00 17.23
N VAL A 449 9.18 -1.41 18.43
CA VAL A 449 10.09 -0.61 19.27
C VAL A 449 11.56 -0.80 18.87
N ASP A 450 11.95 -1.99 18.42
CA ASP A 450 13.36 -2.31 18.15
C ASP A 450 13.96 -1.43 17.01
N PRO A 451 13.22 -1.07 15.93
CA PRO A 451 13.67 -0.09 14.96
C PRO A 451 13.82 1.35 15.49
N LEU A 452 13.04 1.77 16.51
CA LEU A 452 13.24 3.07 17.16
C LEU A 452 14.61 3.12 17.86
N GLU A 453 14.99 2.07 18.59
CA GLU A 453 16.31 1.98 19.24
C GLU A 453 17.44 1.96 18.21
N LYS A 454 17.27 1.22 17.12
CA LYS A 454 18.24 1.13 16.01
C LYS A 454 18.48 2.49 15.34
N VAL A 455 17.43 3.23 15.02
CA VAL A 455 17.53 4.57 14.38
C VAL A 455 18.22 5.58 15.28
N LEU A 456 17.90 5.63 16.58
CA LEU A 456 18.57 6.52 17.54
C LEU A 456 20.07 6.18 17.71
N LYS A 457 20.38 4.87 17.79
CA LYS A 457 21.76 4.38 17.89
C LYS A 457 22.59 4.71 16.65
N ASP A 458 22.02 4.55 15.46
CA ASP A 458 22.70 4.78 14.17
C ASP A 458 22.95 6.28 13.91
N SER A 459 21.93 7.10 14.12
CA SER A 459 22.00 8.57 14.00
C SER A 459 22.86 9.21 15.10
N LYS A 460 23.06 8.51 16.23
CA LYS A 460 23.73 8.98 17.45
C LYS A 460 23.01 10.15 18.11
N ILE A 461 21.68 10.22 17.94
CA ILE A 461 20.81 11.23 18.52
C ILE A 461 20.07 10.61 19.71
N GLU A 462 20.14 11.26 20.87
CA GLU A 462 19.44 10.83 22.09
C GLU A 462 17.92 10.99 21.96
N LYS A 463 17.15 10.18 22.70
CA LYS A 463 15.67 10.34 22.81
C LYS A 463 15.24 11.76 23.17
N SER A 464 16.01 12.42 24.02
CA SER A 464 15.82 13.80 24.48
C SER A 464 15.91 14.84 23.35
N LYS A 465 16.62 14.52 22.25
CA LYS A 465 16.99 15.40 21.13
C LYS A 465 16.15 15.20 19.87
N VAL A 466 15.21 14.24 19.87
CA VAL A 466 14.13 14.20 18.87
C VAL A 466 13.13 15.29 19.25
N ASP A 467 12.83 16.21 18.34
CA ASP A 467 11.95 17.36 18.61
C ASP A 467 10.48 17.00 18.41
N ASP A 468 10.17 16.40 17.26
CA ASP A 468 8.83 16.01 16.81
C ASP A 468 8.80 14.52 16.45
N ILE A 469 7.69 13.84 16.78
CA ILE A 469 7.44 12.44 16.43
C ILE A 469 6.17 12.40 15.58
N VAL A 470 6.30 12.14 14.29
CA VAL A 470 5.23 12.19 13.30
C VAL A 470 4.75 10.76 12.99
N LEU A 471 3.43 10.56 12.98
CA LEU A 471 2.80 9.28 12.69
C LEU A 471 2.28 9.22 11.24
N VAL A 472 2.60 8.13 10.54
CA VAL A 472 2.24 7.89 9.13
C VAL A 472 1.72 6.45 8.99
N GLY A 473 0.89 6.18 7.99
CA GLY A 473 0.32 4.86 7.75
C GLY A 473 -0.86 4.53 8.67
N GLY A 474 -1.92 3.98 8.10
CA GLY A 474 -3.20 3.80 8.78
C GLY A 474 -3.19 2.92 10.05
N SER A 475 -2.18 2.08 10.27
CA SER A 475 -2.08 1.26 11.48
C SER A 475 -1.56 2.04 12.69
N THR A 476 -0.93 3.21 12.51
CA THR A 476 -0.62 4.14 13.62
C THR A 476 -1.88 4.70 14.31
N ARG A 477 -3.06 4.55 13.70
CA ARG A 477 -4.36 4.87 14.32
C ARG A 477 -4.68 3.96 15.53
N ILE A 478 -3.99 2.82 15.70
CA ILE A 478 -4.15 1.91 16.84
C ILE A 478 -3.65 2.57 18.15
N PRO A 479 -4.48 2.73 19.20
CA PRO A 479 -4.10 3.40 20.44
C PRO A 479 -2.89 2.78 21.16
N LYS A 480 -2.71 1.47 21.06
CA LYS A 480 -1.57 0.75 21.65
C LYS A 480 -0.23 1.11 21.00
N ILE A 481 -0.20 1.25 19.68
CA ILE A 481 1.00 1.68 18.94
C ILE A 481 1.36 3.10 19.37
N GLN A 482 0.38 4.02 19.41
CA GLN A 482 0.60 5.39 19.90
C GLN A 482 1.11 5.40 21.35
N LYS A 483 0.54 4.57 22.24
CA LYS A 483 1.05 4.47 23.61
C LYS A 483 2.48 3.94 23.66
N LEU A 484 2.83 2.89 22.91
CA LEU A 484 4.18 2.34 22.89
C LEU A 484 5.22 3.35 22.38
N VAL A 485 4.91 4.11 21.33
CA VAL A 485 5.82 5.16 20.80
C VAL A 485 5.95 6.31 21.81
N SER A 486 4.85 6.77 22.40
CA SER A 486 4.89 7.87 23.39
C SER A 486 5.61 7.45 24.69
N ASP A 487 5.33 6.26 25.22
CA ASP A 487 6.02 5.69 26.39
C ASP A 487 7.53 5.50 26.12
N PHE A 488 7.91 5.12 24.89
CA PHE A 488 9.31 4.98 24.52
C PHE A 488 10.06 6.32 24.48
N PHE A 489 9.38 7.44 24.20
CA PHE A 489 9.91 8.80 24.30
C PHE A 489 9.44 9.50 25.59
N ASP A 490 9.43 8.77 26.71
CA ASP A 490 9.22 9.30 28.07
C ASP A 490 7.89 10.08 28.26
N GLY A 491 6.86 9.70 27.51
CA GLY A 491 5.53 10.33 27.51
C GLY A 491 5.38 11.52 26.55
N ARG A 492 6.33 11.75 25.63
CA ARG A 492 6.29 12.86 24.67
C ARG A 492 5.03 12.80 23.79
N ALA A 493 4.45 13.96 23.54
CA ALA A 493 3.29 14.11 22.67
C ALA A 493 3.64 13.73 21.22
N LEU A 494 2.76 12.96 20.58
CA LEU A 494 2.91 12.56 19.18
C LEU A 494 2.25 13.59 18.26
N ASN A 495 2.96 14.00 17.22
CA ASN A 495 2.49 14.96 16.26
C ASN A 495 1.49 14.32 15.28
N LYS A 496 0.40 15.05 15.03
CA LYS A 496 -0.78 14.63 14.25
C LYS A 496 -1.25 15.76 13.32
N SER A 497 -0.35 16.64 12.90
CA SER A 497 -0.64 17.76 11.99
C SER A 497 -0.98 17.31 10.56
N ILE A 498 -0.37 16.21 10.10
CA ILE A 498 -0.57 15.63 8.77
C ILE A 498 -1.54 14.44 8.81
N ASN A 499 -2.18 14.16 7.67
CA ASN A 499 -3.05 12.99 7.54
C ASN A 499 -2.21 11.73 7.23
N PRO A 500 -2.20 10.70 8.09
CA PRO A 500 -1.33 9.53 7.93
C PRO A 500 -1.65 8.67 6.70
N ASP A 501 -2.83 8.83 6.10
CA ASP A 501 -3.26 8.09 4.90
C ASP A 501 -3.04 8.88 3.58
N GLU A 502 -2.52 10.13 3.64
CA GLU A 502 -2.33 11.01 2.47
C GLU A 502 -0.91 11.63 2.39
N ALA A 503 -0.19 11.74 3.52
CA ALA A 503 1.08 12.44 3.62
C ALA A 503 2.19 11.92 2.67
N VAL A 504 2.21 10.61 2.42
CA VAL A 504 3.19 9.96 1.53
C VAL A 504 2.99 10.41 0.08
N ALA A 505 1.75 10.34 -0.43
CA ALA A 505 1.41 10.84 -1.77
C ALA A 505 1.61 12.36 -1.87
N TYR A 506 1.33 13.10 -0.79
CA TYR A 506 1.57 14.54 -0.71
C TYR A 506 3.04 14.87 -0.99
N GLY A 507 3.98 14.28 -0.23
CA GLY A 507 5.42 14.53 -0.41
C GLY A 507 5.94 14.07 -1.77
N ALA A 508 5.41 12.96 -2.31
CA ALA A 508 5.72 12.52 -3.67
C ALA A 508 5.28 13.55 -4.73
N ALA A 509 4.13 14.21 -4.54
CA ALA A 509 3.65 15.24 -5.46
C ALA A 509 4.44 16.54 -5.40
N VAL A 510 4.90 16.95 -4.20
CA VAL A 510 5.86 18.07 -4.05
C VAL A 510 7.15 17.75 -4.81
N GLN A 511 7.73 16.56 -4.61
CA GLN A 511 8.95 16.15 -5.30
C GLN A 511 8.75 16.04 -6.82
N ALA A 512 7.56 15.62 -7.27
CA ALA A 512 7.20 15.58 -8.69
C ALA A 512 7.16 16.98 -9.33
N ALA A 513 6.69 18.00 -8.58
CA ALA A 513 6.63 19.38 -9.03
C ALA A 513 8.02 20.05 -9.10
N VAL A 514 8.87 19.80 -8.09
CA VAL A 514 10.28 20.22 -8.08
C VAL A 514 11.03 19.61 -9.28
N LEU A 515 10.87 18.31 -9.53
CA LEU A 515 11.54 17.62 -10.65
C LEU A 515 11.01 17.98 -12.04
N THR A 516 9.93 18.76 -12.14
CA THR A 516 9.35 19.20 -13.42
C THR A 516 9.32 20.72 -13.60
N ASN A 517 9.90 21.49 -12.67
CA ASN A 517 9.82 22.95 -12.64
C ASN A 517 8.36 23.43 -12.79
N LYS A 518 7.49 22.89 -11.92
CA LYS A 518 6.06 23.25 -11.81
C LYS A 518 5.70 23.85 -10.44
N ALA A 519 6.68 24.01 -9.57
CA ALA A 519 6.57 24.68 -8.27
C ALA A 519 7.66 25.75 -8.20
N ASP A 520 7.45 26.86 -8.90
CA ASP A 520 8.42 27.95 -9.07
C ASP A 520 8.30 29.01 -7.95
N SER A 521 7.79 28.64 -6.77
CA SER A 521 7.64 29.52 -5.61
C SER A 521 8.71 29.31 -4.54
N GLU A 522 8.84 30.29 -3.64
CA GLU A 522 9.73 30.28 -2.47
C GLU A 522 9.53 29.07 -1.53
N LYS A 523 8.44 28.31 -1.66
CA LYS A 523 8.20 27.10 -0.86
C LYS A 523 9.04 25.90 -1.32
N THR A 524 9.48 25.89 -2.57
CA THR A 524 9.98 24.70 -3.26
C THR A 524 11.31 24.92 -3.98
N SER A 525 11.72 26.17 -4.21
CA SER A 525 13.05 26.53 -4.73
C SER A 525 14.21 25.96 -3.90
N ASP A 526 14.02 25.89 -2.59
CA ASP A 526 15.07 25.60 -1.61
C ASP A 526 15.02 24.14 -1.11
N LEU A 527 14.16 23.30 -1.71
CA LEU A 527 13.93 21.93 -1.26
C LEU A 527 15.09 20.99 -1.65
N LEU A 528 15.87 20.58 -0.66
CA LEU A 528 17.02 19.68 -0.81
C LEU A 528 16.81 18.40 0.01
N LEU A 529 16.75 17.26 -0.68
CA LEU A 529 16.64 15.93 -0.08
C LEU A 529 18.01 15.23 -0.04
N LEU A 530 18.46 14.87 1.16
CA LEU A 530 19.64 14.04 1.41
C LEU A 530 19.20 12.74 2.11
N ASP A 531 18.79 11.76 1.31
CA ASP A 531 18.36 10.43 1.75
C ASP A 531 19.56 9.46 1.90
N VAL A 532 19.35 8.24 2.38
CA VAL A 532 20.43 7.27 2.72
C VAL A 532 20.14 5.84 2.24
N VAL A 533 21.19 5.01 2.15
CA VAL A 533 21.05 3.55 1.92
C VAL A 533 20.59 2.85 3.22
N PRO A 534 19.52 2.04 3.20
CA PRO A 534 18.98 1.39 4.42
C PRO A 534 19.81 0.20 4.95
N LEU A 535 20.61 -0.43 4.08
CA LEU A 535 21.37 -1.65 4.33
C LEU A 535 22.76 -1.54 3.71
N SER A 536 23.77 -2.10 4.36
CA SER A 536 25.15 -2.04 3.87
C SER A 536 25.30 -2.88 2.60
N LEU A 537 26.12 -2.39 1.67
CA LEU A 537 26.41 -3.01 0.38
C LEU A 537 27.89 -3.41 0.33
N GLY A 538 28.18 -4.56 -0.25
CA GLY A 538 29.54 -5.07 -0.36
C GLY A 538 29.64 -6.33 -1.21
N VAL A 539 30.75 -7.04 -1.08
CA VAL A 539 30.99 -8.30 -1.82
C VAL A 539 31.33 -9.45 -0.88
N ALA A 540 31.15 -10.68 -1.35
CA ALA A 540 31.75 -11.84 -0.67
C ALA A 540 33.28 -11.83 -0.83
N MET A 541 33.97 -12.05 0.29
CA MET A 541 35.41 -12.33 0.35
C MET A 541 35.64 -13.84 0.56
N GLU A 542 36.91 -14.26 0.57
CA GLU A 542 37.29 -15.64 0.93
C GLU A 542 36.62 -16.09 2.24
N GLY A 543 36.17 -17.35 2.29
CA GLY A 543 35.39 -17.87 3.43
C GLY A 543 33.93 -17.40 3.49
N ASN A 544 33.39 -16.81 2.43
CA ASN A 544 32.03 -16.25 2.34
C ASN A 544 31.76 -15.09 3.32
N VAL A 545 32.81 -14.32 3.65
CA VAL A 545 32.75 -13.21 4.60
C VAL A 545 32.37 -11.91 3.90
N PHE A 546 31.43 -11.15 4.47
CA PHE A 546 30.89 -9.95 3.86
C PHE A 546 31.84 -8.74 3.96
N GLY A 547 32.42 -8.37 2.82
CA GLY A 547 33.29 -7.21 2.65
C GLY A 547 32.52 -5.95 2.30
N VAL A 548 32.00 -5.24 3.31
CA VAL A 548 31.29 -3.95 3.14
C VAL A 548 32.12 -2.94 2.33
N VAL A 549 31.46 -2.25 1.40
CA VAL A 549 31.99 -1.14 0.58
C VAL A 549 31.19 0.15 0.82
N VAL A 550 29.87 0.05 0.95
CA VAL A 550 28.98 1.15 1.36
C VAL A 550 28.31 0.75 2.67
N PRO A 551 28.64 1.37 3.82
CA PRO A 551 27.91 1.15 5.07
C PRO A 551 26.47 1.67 4.99
N ARG A 552 25.53 1.05 5.73
CA ARG A 552 24.16 1.59 5.88
C ARG A 552 24.17 3.01 6.46
N ASN A 553 23.10 3.75 6.20
CA ASN A 553 22.94 5.18 6.48
C ASN A 553 23.98 6.09 5.78
N THR A 554 24.69 5.59 4.75
CA THR A 554 25.47 6.46 3.85
C THR A 554 24.51 7.27 2.98
N THR A 555 24.69 8.60 2.93
CA THR A 555 23.90 9.52 2.09
C THR A 555 24.02 9.18 0.60
N ILE A 556 22.92 9.30 -0.15
CA ILE A 556 22.84 9.10 -1.60
C ILE A 556 22.46 10.40 -2.33
N PRO A 557 22.86 10.59 -3.62
CA PRO A 557 23.73 9.71 -4.41
C PRO A 557 25.18 9.69 -3.90
N CYS A 558 25.89 8.59 -4.11
CA CYS A 558 27.31 8.50 -3.71
C CYS A 558 28.13 7.51 -4.54
N ILE A 559 29.46 7.66 -4.45
CA ILE A 559 30.42 6.69 -4.96
C ILE A 559 31.32 6.25 -3.79
N LYS A 560 31.52 4.94 -3.63
CA LYS A 560 32.53 4.34 -2.74
C LYS A 560 33.43 3.40 -3.53
N LYS A 561 34.65 3.21 -3.05
CA LYS A 561 35.66 2.35 -3.66
C LYS A 561 36.35 1.50 -2.62
N ARG A 562 36.60 0.23 -2.93
CA ARG A 562 37.41 -0.69 -2.11
C ARG A 562 38.27 -1.54 -3.04
N THR A 563 39.56 -1.65 -2.73
CA THR A 563 40.48 -2.53 -3.47
C THR A 563 40.43 -3.94 -2.86
N PHE A 564 40.34 -4.94 -3.74
CA PHE A 564 40.41 -6.37 -3.48
C PHE A 564 41.59 -6.95 -4.26
N THR A 565 41.88 -8.25 -4.10
CA THR A 565 43.03 -8.91 -4.72
C THR A 565 42.76 -10.41 -4.94
N THR A 566 43.66 -11.10 -5.64
CA THR A 566 43.56 -12.54 -5.92
C THR A 566 44.00 -13.38 -4.72
N VAL A 567 43.41 -14.58 -4.59
CA VAL A 567 43.72 -15.57 -3.54
C VAL A 567 44.65 -16.68 -4.04
N GLU A 568 44.72 -16.88 -5.36
CA GLU A 568 45.57 -17.88 -6.03
C GLU A 568 46.67 -17.23 -6.87
N ASP A 569 47.83 -17.89 -6.94
CA ASP A 569 48.97 -17.45 -7.75
C ASP A 569 48.66 -17.62 -9.25
N GLY A 570 48.81 -16.57 -10.04
CA GLY A 570 48.53 -16.57 -11.48
C GLY A 570 47.04 -16.48 -11.84
N GLN A 571 46.15 -16.22 -10.86
CA GLN A 571 44.70 -16.12 -11.06
C GLN A 571 44.33 -15.02 -12.07
N THR A 572 43.81 -15.41 -13.24
CA THR A 572 43.47 -14.50 -14.35
C THR A 572 42.02 -14.01 -14.36
N THR A 573 41.14 -14.59 -13.51
CA THR A 573 39.72 -14.23 -13.40
C THR A 573 39.27 -14.23 -11.94
N VAL A 574 38.48 -13.23 -11.55
CA VAL A 574 37.86 -13.12 -10.22
C VAL A 574 36.35 -12.87 -10.37
N THR A 575 35.55 -13.66 -9.67
CA THR A 575 34.10 -13.41 -9.51
C THR A 575 33.88 -12.43 -8.34
N PHE A 576 32.96 -11.49 -8.52
CA PHE A 576 32.50 -10.55 -7.50
C PHE A 576 31.01 -10.79 -7.18
N PRO A 577 30.67 -11.67 -6.22
CA PRO A 577 29.32 -11.78 -5.68
C PRO A 577 28.98 -10.57 -4.81
N VAL A 578 27.93 -9.83 -5.18
CA VAL A 578 27.48 -8.58 -4.53
C VAL A 578 26.32 -8.89 -3.58
N TYR A 579 26.40 -8.35 -2.36
CA TYR A 579 25.41 -8.58 -1.30
C TYR A 579 24.93 -7.29 -0.64
N GLN A 580 23.70 -7.30 -0.14
CA GLN A 580 23.08 -6.27 0.68
C GLN A 580 22.65 -6.87 2.03
N GLY A 581 23.08 -6.26 3.14
CA GLY A 581 22.74 -6.75 4.48
C GLY A 581 23.70 -6.30 5.57
N GLU A 582 23.59 -6.91 6.74
CA GLU A 582 24.32 -6.52 7.97
C GLU A 582 25.00 -7.71 8.66
N ARG A 583 24.92 -8.92 8.07
CA ARG A 583 25.49 -10.15 8.63
C ARG A 583 26.92 -10.35 8.13
N VAL A 584 27.75 -11.00 8.95
CA VAL A 584 29.17 -11.27 8.61
C VAL A 584 29.31 -12.39 7.58
N ASN A 585 28.39 -13.37 7.59
CA ASN A 585 28.32 -14.43 6.60
C ASN A 585 27.40 -14.01 5.44
N CYS A 586 27.90 -14.01 4.21
CA CYS A 586 27.11 -13.62 3.04
C CYS A 586 25.87 -14.49 2.80
N SER A 587 25.85 -15.76 3.24
CA SER A 587 24.64 -16.61 3.11
C SER A 587 23.48 -16.20 4.02
N GLU A 588 23.66 -15.15 4.83
CA GLU A 588 22.64 -14.56 5.71
C GLU A 588 22.24 -13.13 5.25
N ASN A 589 22.74 -12.68 4.10
CA ASN A 589 22.45 -11.39 3.47
C ASN A 589 21.71 -11.61 2.12
N GLU A 590 21.07 -10.56 1.57
CA GLU A 590 20.44 -10.62 0.25
C GLU A 590 21.54 -10.61 -0.84
N SER A 591 21.52 -11.59 -1.75
CA SER A 591 22.40 -11.60 -2.92
C SER A 591 21.81 -10.72 -4.02
N LEU A 592 22.52 -9.65 -4.40
CA LEU A 592 22.11 -8.74 -5.48
C LEU A 592 22.53 -9.22 -6.87
N GLY A 593 23.44 -10.20 -6.95
CA GLY A 593 23.97 -10.76 -8.21
C GLY A 593 25.48 -10.95 -8.18
N GLU A 594 26.06 -11.47 -9.27
CA GLU A 594 27.52 -11.62 -9.42
C GLU A 594 27.99 -11.30 -10.84
N PHE A 595 29.28 -10.99 -10.97
CA PHE A 595 29.94 -10.74 -12.25
C PHE A 595 31.41 -11.17 -12.21
N GLN A 596 32.03 -11.37 -13.36
CA GLN A 596 33.42 -11.84 -13.48
C GLN A 596 34.33 -10.77 -14.11
N LEU A 597 35.42 -10.43 -13.44
CA LEU A 597 36.52 -9.63 -13.98
C LEU A 597 37.59 -10.58 -14.52
N ALA A 598 37.74 -10.64 -15.85
CA ALA A 598 38.60 -11.58 -16.54
C ALA A 598 39.76 -10.91 -17.29
N GLY A 599 40.90 -11.61 -17.38
CA GLY A 599 42.12 -11.11 -18.00
C GLY A 599 42.98 -10.26 -17.06
N ILE A 600 42.92 -10.54 -15.76
CA ILE A 600 43.89 -10.08 -14.76
C ILE A 600 45.27 -10.65 -15.18
N PRO A 601 46.37 -9.86 -15.14
CA PRO A 601 47.70 -10.38 -15.47
C PRO A 601 48.14 -11.48 -14.49
N PRO A 602 48.82 -12.54 -14.94
CA PRO A 602 49.36 -13.56 -14.04
C PRO A 602 50.39 -12.96 -13.07
N MET A 603 49.98 -12.80 -11.82
CA MET A 603 50.80 -12.29 -10.70
C MET A 603 50.64 -13.24 -9.49
N PRO A 604 51.60 -13.26 -8.55
CA PRO A 604 51.41 -13.89 -7.25
C PRO A 604 50.16 -13.35 -6.54
N ARG A 605 49.52 -14.20 -5.72
CA ARG A 605 48.35 -13.83 -4.92
C ARG A 605 48.64 -12.63 -4.01
N GLY A 606 47.63 -11.79 -3.80
CA GLY A 606 47.77 -10.56 -3.04
C GLY A 606 48.45 -9.40 -3.77
N GLN A 607 48.90 -9.56 -5.02
CA GLN A 607 49.51 -8.48 -5.83
C GLN A 607 48.55 -7.74 -6.78
N PRO A 608 47.58 -8.39 -7.46
CA PRO A 608 46.62 -7.68 -8.31
C PRO A 608 45.77 -6.70 -7.50
N GLU A 609 45.71 -5.43 -7.92
CA GLU A 609 44.81 -4.43 -7.34
C GLU A 609 43.49 -4.37 -8.13
N LEU A 610 42.44 -4.92 -7.53
CA LEU A 610 41.09 -5.01 -8.12
C LEU A 610 40.17 -4.00 -7.43
N GLU A 611 40.03 -2.81 -8.01
CA GLU A 611 39.20 -1.73 -7.44
C GLU A 611 37.72 -1.95 -7.76
N ALA A 612 36.93 -2.35 -6.77
CA ALA A 612 35.48 -2.34 -6.87
C ALA A 612 34.93 -0.96 -6.49
N MET A 613 34.30 -0.30 -7.45
CA MET A 613 33.57 0.95 -7.32
C MET A 613 32.07 0.65 -7.21
N PHE A 614 31.44 1.14 -6.16
CA PHE A 614 30.00 1.08 -5.91
C PHE A 614 29.44 2.49 -6.10
N GLU A 615 28.53 2.66 -7.06
CA GLU A 615 27.86 3.90 -7.42
C GLU A 615 26.36 3.77 -7.14
N LEU A 616 25.80 4.75 -6.45
CA LEU A 616 24.39 4.81 -6.06
C LEU A 616 23.78 6.10 -6.57
N ASP A 617 22.69 5.98 -7.31
CA ASP A 617 21.94 7.13 -7.84
C ASP A 617 20.99 7.74 -6.79
N ALA A 618 20.25 8.77 -7.19
CA ALA A 618 19.28 9.45 -6.34
C ALA A 618 17.95 8.68 -6.11
N ASN A 619 17.83 7.46 -6.64
CA ASN A 619 16.77 6.49 -6.34
C ASN A 619 17.25 5.41 -5.33
N GLY A 620 18.55 5.37 -5.03
CA GLY A 620 19.20 4.32 -4.25
C GLY A 620 19.49 3.05 -5.06
N ILE A 621 19.51 3.12 -6.39
CA ILE A 621 19.79 1.97 -7.27
C ILE A 621 21.30 1.81 -7.43
N LEU A 622 21.78 0.56 -7.28
CA LEU A 622 23.21 0.24 -7.29
C LEU A 622 23.75 -0.12 -8.68
N LYS A 623 24.92 0.45 -9.01
CA LYS A 623 25.80 0.04 -10.10
C LYS A 623 27.19 -0.30 -9.53
N VAL A 624 27.75 -1.45 -9.89
CA VAL A 624 29.10 -1.87 -9.44
C VAL A 624 30.02 -2.04 -10.64
N THR A 625 31.24 -1.53 -10.54
CA THR A 625 32.30 -1.70 -11.54
C THR A 625 33.58 -2.15 -10.86
N ALA A 626 34.17 -3.27 -11.27
CA ALA A 626 35.50 -3.68 -10.84
C ALA A 626 36.53 -3.35 -11.93
N THR A 627 37.66 -2.76 -11.51
CA THR A 627 38.77 -2.36 -12.39
C THR A 627 40.06 -3.02 -11.92
N GLU A 628 40.73 -3.76 -12.78
CA GLU A 628 42.11 -4.19 -12.54
C GLU A 628 43.05 -3.01 -12.87
N LYS A 629 43.78 -2.49 -11.87
CA LYS A 629 44.46 -1.18 -12.00
C LYS A 629 45.66 -1.18 -12.94
N THR A 630 46.35 -2.30 -13.13
CA THR A 630 47.61 -2.33 -13.92
C THR A 630 47.36 -2.34 -15.43
N THR A 631 46.27 -2.97 -15.88
CA THR A 631 45.82 -2.97 -17.29
C THR A 631 44.73 -1.97 -17.59
N GLY A 632 44.04 -1.44 -16.56
CA GLY A 632 42.85 -0.61 -16.71
C GLY A 632 41.62 -1.38 -17.21
N ARG A 633 41.66 -2.71 -17.24
CA ARG A 633 40.51 -3.55 -17.63
C ARG A 633 39.38 -3.41 -16.63
N THR A 634 38.19 -3.14 -17.13
CA THR A 634 36.97 -3.07 -16.35
C THR A 634 36.04 -4.24 -16.66
N ALA A 635 35.32 -4.68 -15.63
CA ALA A 635 34.11 -5.47 -15.76
C ALA A 635 33.07 -4.85 -14.81
N ASN A 636 31.83 -4.74 -15.23
CA ASN A 636 30.78 -4.13 -14.42
C ASN A 636 29.52 -4.99 -14.35
N ILE A 637 28.75 -4.73 -13.31
CA ILE A 637 27.36 -5.14 -13.21
C ILE A 637 26.51 -3.87 -13.02
N GLU A 638 25.85 -3.49 -14.10
CA GLU A 638 24.51 -2.93 -13.96
C GLU A 638 23.62 -4.12 -13.63
N ILE A 639 22.97 -4.08 -12.46
CA ILE A 639 22.35 -5.25 -11.84
C ILE A 639 21.11 -5.65 -12.65
N THR A 640 21.30 -6.59 -13.57
CA THR A 640 20.33 -6.94 -14.64
C THR A 640 20.04 -8.43 -14.72
N ASN A 641 20.90 -9.27 -14.15
CA ASN A 641 20.81 -10.75 -14.19
C ASN A 641 20.39 -11.39 -12.84
N SER A 642 19.92 -10.62 -11.86
CA SER A 642 19.46 -11.15 -10.57
C SER A 642 17.97 -11.47 -10.54
N VAL A 643 17.63 -12.51 -9.77
CA VAL A 643 16.27 -13.04 -9.66
C VAL A 643 15.32 -11.94 -9.17
N GLY A 644 14.22 -11.74 -9.91
CA GLY A 644 13.23 -10.70 -9.62
C GLY A 644 13.30 -9.48 -10.55
N ARG A 645 14.41 -9.26 -11.27
CA ARG A 645 14.54 -8.19 -12.28
C ARG A 645 14.09 -8.64 -13.68
N LEU A 646 13.74 -7.68 -14.52
CA LEU A 646 13.23 -7.87 -15.88
C LEU A 646 14.23 -7.33 -16.91
N SER A 647 14.43 -8.04 -18.02
CA SER A 647 15.18 -7.51 -19.15
C SER A 647 14.37 -6.43 -19.88
N SER A 648 15.05 -5.55 -20.63
CA SER A 648 14.37 -4.54 -21.45
C SER A 648 13.40 -5.15 -22.47
N SER A 649 13.65 -6.38 -22.95
CA SER A 649 12.72 -7.07 -23.84
C SER A 649 11.49 -7.62 -23.11
N GLN A 650 11.63 -8.09 -21.86
CA GLN A 650 10.51 -8.49 -21.02
C GLN A 650 9.65 -7.28 -20.60
N ILE A 651 10.28 -6.15 -20.27
CA ILE A 651 9.56 -4.90 -19.97
C ILE A 651 8.77 -4.44 -21.20
N GLN A 652 9.37 -4.49 -22.40
CA GLN A 652 8.68 -4.15 -23.65
C GLN A 652 7.50 -5.10 -23.94
N GLU A 653 7.67 -6.41 -23.77
CA GLU A 653 6.59 -7.40 -23.91
C GLU A 653 5.45 -7.12 -22.91
N MET A 654 5.78 -6.76 -21.67
CA MET A 654 4.80 -6.42 -20.62
C MET A 654 4.07 -5.09 -20.92
N ILE A 655 4.76 -4.08 -21.47
CA ILE A 655 4.12 -2.84 -21.95
C ILE A 655 3.11 -3.17 -23.06
N GLU A 656 3.52 -3.93 -24.08
CA GLU A 656 2.62 -4.32 -25.18
C GLU A 656 1.43 -5.15 -24.67
N ASN A 657 1.63 -6.01 -23.68
CA ASN A 657 0.54 -6.78 -23.08
C ASN A 657 -0.38 -5.88 -22.23
N ALA A 658 0.16 -4.93 -21.48
CA ALA A 658 -0.64 -3.92 -20.76
C ALA A 658 -1.48 -3.06 -21.71
N GLU A 659 -0.95 -2.66 -22.87
CA GLU A 659 -1.68 -1.95 -23.93
C GLU A 659 -2.79 -2.82 -24.54
N LYS A 660 -2.51 -4.09 -24.89
CA LYS A 660 -3.51 -5.05 -25.39
C LYS A 660 -4.67 -5.20 -24.40
N PHE A 661 -4.38 -5.39 -23.11
CA PHE A 661 -5.42 -5.49 -22.09
C PHE A 661 -6.19 -4.17 -21.90
N LYS A 662 -5.51 -3.01 -21.89
CA LYS A 662 -6.16 -1.70 -21.78
C LYS A 662 -7.11 -1.43 -22.96
N GLN A 663 -6.79 -1.88 -24.17
CA GLN A 663 -7.69 -1.79 -25.31
C GLN A 663 -8.89 -2.74 -25.17
N ALA A 664 -8.70 -3.97 -24.69
CA ALA A 664 -9.80 -4.91 -24.41
C ALA A 664 -10.74 -4.40 -23.30
N ASP A 665 -10.21 -3.92 -22.18
CA ASP A 665 -10.99 -3.34 -21.08
C ASP A 665 -11.80 -2.11 -21.57
N LYS A 666 -11.22 -1.29 -22.46
CA LYS A 666 -11.89 -0.14 -23.10
C LYS A 666 -13.00 -0.55 -24.07
N GLU A 667 -12.80 -1.61 -24.84
CA GLU A 667 -13.84 -2.18 -25.73
C GLU A 667 -15.00 -2.77 -24.93
N PHE A 668 -14.70 -3.48 -23.82
CA PHE A 668 -15.68 -3.98 -22.88
C PHE A 668 -16.48 -2.85 -22.21
N ALA A 669 -15.80 -1.82 -21.70
CA ALA A 669 -16.45 -0.64 -21.10
C ALA A 669 -17.33 0.11 -22.11
N GLY A 670 -16.84 0.32 -23.34
CA GLY A 670 -17.61 0.97 -24.42
C GLY A 670 -18.82 0.15 -24.90
N ARG A 671 -18.77 -1.19 -24.74
CA ARG A 671 -19.92 -2.09 -24.94
C ARG A 671 -20.95 -1.94 -23.81
N LEU A 672 -20.49 -1.91 -22.55
CA LEU A 672 -21.35 -1.77 -21.38
C LEU A 672 -22.04 -0.40 -21.32
N GLU A 673 -21.32 0.69 -21.63
CA GLU A 673 -21.88 2.04 -21.77
C GLU A 673 -22.98 2.06 -22.85
N ALA A 674 -22.71 1.47 -24.03
CA ALA A 674 -23.68 1.37 -25.10
C ALA A 674 -24.92 0.56 -24.70
N LYS A 675 -24.73 -0.54 -23.95
CA LYS A 675 -25.82 -1.39 -23.44
C LYS A 675 -26.72 -0.59 -22.48
N SER A 676 -26.13 0.05 -21.48
CA SER A 676 -26.85 0.89 -20.49
C SER A 676 -27.56 2.08 -21.14
N ALA A 677 -26.95 2.71 -22.15
CA ALA A 677 -27.58 3.78 -22.92
C ALA A 677 -28.81 3.29 -23.71
N LEU A 678 -28.73 2.10 -24.32
CA LEU A 678 -29.86 1.48 -25.02
C LEU A 678 -30.99 1.09 -24.06
N GLU A 679 -30.67 0.44 -22.93
CA GLU A 679 -31.63 0.11 -21.86
C GLU A 679 -32.36 1.36 -21.34
N SER A 680 -31.61 2.42 -21.03
CA SER A 680 -32.15 3.71 -20.58
C SER A 680 -33.03 4.36 -21.64
N TYR A 681 -32.69 4.23 -22.93
CA TYR A 681 -33.48 4.78 -24.02
C TYR A 681 -34.76 3.97 -24.30
N ILE A 682 -34.70 2.62 -24.20
CA ILE A 682 -35.88 1.74 -24.28
C ILE A 682 -36.89 2.14 -23.20
N ALA A 683 -36.49 2.17 -21.93
CA ALA A 683 -37.40 2.52 -20.82
C ALA A 683 -38.02 3.93 -20.97
N SER A 684 -37.25 4.90 -21.48
CA SER A 684 -37.73 6.25 -21.79
C SER A 684 -38.78 6.27 -22.93
N VAL A 685 -38.58 5.46 -23.96
CA VAL A 685 -39.51 5.31 -25.08
C VAL A 685 -40.78 4.56 -24.64
N GLU A 686 -40.66 3.47 -23.87
CA GLU A 686 -41.81 2.74 -23.31
C GLU A 686 -42.70 3.64 -22.44
N GLY A 687 -42.10 4.40 -21.52
CA GLY A 687 -42.83 5.38 -20.72
C GLY A 687 -43.55 6.42 -21.59
N SER A 688 -42.90 6.87 -22.67
CA SER A 688 -43.47 7.83 -23.63
C SER A 688 -44.59 7.25 -24.52
N VAL A 689 -44.58 5.95 -24.81
CA VAL A 689 -45.61 5.23 -25.61
C VAL A 689 -46.80 4.79 -24.77
N ASN A 690 -46.59 4.60 -23.46
CA ASN A 690 -47.60 4.17 -22.50
C ASN A 690 -48.27 5.33 -21.73
N ASP A 691 -47.72 6.55 -21.77
CA ASP A 691 -48.45 7.75 -21.36
C ASP A 691 -49.74 7.92 -22.16
N LEU A 692 -50.85 8.16 -21.45
CA LEU A 692 -52.18 8.34 -22.04
C LEU A 692 -52.26 9.55 -22.97
N ASN A 693 -51.58 10.66 -22.64
CA ASN A 693 -51.64 11.89 -23.45
C ASN A 693 -50.85 11.80 -24.76
N THR A 694 -49.87 10.92 -24.83
CA THR A 694 -48.97 10.74 -25.97
C THR A 694 -49.39 9.53 -26.80
N GLY A 695 -49.66 8.40 -26.15
CA GLY A 695 -50.14 7.17 -26.78
C GLY A 695 -51.46 7.33 -27.54
N MET A 696 -52.39 8.15 -27.05
CA MET A 696 -53.66 8.44 -27.77
C MET A 696 -53.48 9.31 -29.02
N LYS A 697 -52.36 10.03 -29.17
CA LYS A 697 -52.09 10.90 -30.35
C LYS A 697 -51.31 10.18 -31.44
N LEU A 698 -50.60 9.11 -31.11
CA LEU A 698 -49.88 8.27 -32.08
C LEU A 698 -50.87 7.47 -32.95
N LYS A 699 -50.69 7.50 -34.27
CA LYS A 699 -51.50 6.66 -35.18
C LYS A 699 -51.12 5.20 -34.98
N ARG A 700 -52.08 4.27 -35.10
CA ARG A 700 -51.90 2.83 -34.82
C ARG A 700 -50.63 2.24 -35.48
N GLY A 701 -50.45 2.43 -36.78
CA GLY A 701 -49.26 1.97 -37.51
C GLY A 701 -47.93 2.68 -37.17
N GLN A 702 -47.98 3.82 -36.47
CA GLN A 702 -46.78 4.43 -35.87
C GLN A 702 -46.46 3.79 -34.51
N LYS A 703 -47.48 3.46 -33.71
CA LYS A 703 -47.31 2.73 -32.45
C LYS A 703 -46.80 1.30 -32.70
N GLU A 704 -47.44 0.55 -33.61
CA GLU A 704 -46.97 -0.76 -34.08
C GLU A 704 -45.50 -0.72 -34.55
N SER A 705 -45.10 0.35 -35.26
CA SER A 705 -43.71 0.53 -35.71
C SER A 705 -42.72 0.80 -34.58
N ILE A 706 -43.13 1.49 -33.49
CA ILE A 706 -42.27 1.69 -32.32
C ILE A 706 -42.19 0.39 -31.52
N GLU A 707 -43.30 -0.31 -31.32
CA GLU A 707 -43.37 -1.59 -30.58
C GLU A 707 -42.46 -2.65 -31.22
N ASN A 708 -42.47 -2.78 -32.54
CA ASN A 708 -41.53 -3.64 -33.25
C ASN A 708 -40.06 -3.20 -33.08
N ALA A 709 -39.78 -1.89 -33.13
CA ALA A 709 -38.42 -1.36 -32.94
C ALA A 709 -37.92 -1.45 -31.50
N LEU A 710 -38.82 -1.50 -30.51
CA LEU A 710 -38.52 -1.80 -29.11
C LEU A 710 -38.18 -3.29 -28.96
N ALA A 711 -38.96 -4.19 -29.57
CA ALA A 711 -38.68 -5.63 -29.55
C ALA A 711 -37.30 -5.96 -30.17
N GLU A 712 -36.99 -5.42 -31.36
CA GLU A 712 -35.66 -5.55 -31.97
C GLU A 712 -34.52 -5.00 -31.09
N ALA A 713 -34.80 -3.96 -30.30
CA ALA A 713 -33.83 -3.34 -29.41
C ALA A 713 -33.65 -4.13 -28.10
N MET A 714 -34.70 -4.79 -27.59
CA MET A 714 -34.65 -5.71 -26.46
C MET A 714 -33.92 -7.01 -26.83
N GLU A 715 -34.25 -7.61 -27.98
CA GLU A 715 -33.55 -8.80 -28.51
C GLU A 715 -32.04 -8.54 -28.65
N ALA A 716 -31.65 -7.34 -29.08
CA ALA A 716 -30.25 -6.93 -29.14
C ALA A 716 -29.55 -6.84 -27.76
N LEU A 717 -30.28 -6.67 -26.66
CA LEU A 717 -29.71 -6.65 -25.30
C LEU A 717 -29.51 -8.06 -24.72
N GLU A 718 -30.25 -9.06 -25.19
CA GLU A 718 -30.16 -10.45 -24.73
C GLU A 718 -28.98 -11.22 -25.36
N VAL A 719 -28.41 -10.73 -26.46
CA VAL A 719 -27.25 -11.36 -27.13
C VAL A 719 -25.94 -11.09 -26.37
N GLU A 720 -25.39 -12.12 -25.72
CA GLU A 720 -24.18 -12.06 -24.88
C GLU A 720 -22.93 -11.51 -25.62
N GLU A 721 -22.75 -11.91 -26.89
CA GLU A 721 -21.63 -11.48 -27.76
C GLU A 721 -22.02 -10.35 -28.74
N ILE A 722 -22.94 -9.46 -28.36
CA ILE A 722 -23.23 -8.28 -29.19
C ILE A 722 -22.05 -7.29 -29.19
N THR A 723 -21.72 -6.72 -30.35
CA THR A 723 -20.67 -5.69 -30.47
C THR A 723 -21.23 -4.28 -30.24
N THR A 724 -20.37 -3.35 -29.84
CA THR A 724 -20.70 -1.95 -29.57
C THR A 724 -21.40 -1.27 -30.76
N GLU A 725 -21.04 -1.64 -32.00
CA GLU A 725 -21.62 -1.13 -33.24
C GLU A 725 -23.04 -1.67 -33.46
N LYS A 726 -23.28 -2.95 -33.13
CA LYS A 726 -24.62 -3.55 -33.20
C LYS A 726 -25.55 -2.90 -32.18
N ILE A 727 -25.12 -2.70 -30.94
CA ILE A 727 -25.90 -1.98 -29.90
C ILE A 727 -26.23 -0.56 -30.39
N LYS A 728 -25.23 0.21 -30.83
CA LYS A 728 -25.42 1.59 -31.34
C LYS A 728 -26.28 1.63 -32.62
N SER A 729 -26.27 0.58 -33.43
CA SER A 729 -27.15 0.43 -34.59
C SER A 729 -28.62 0.20 -34.21
N ALA A 730 -28.88 -0.65 -33.21
CA ALA A 730 -30.22 -0.85 -32.64
C ALA A 730 -30.75 0.44 -31.99
N GLU A 731 -29.92 1.10 -31.17
CA GLU A 731 -30.24 2.39 -30.56
C GLU A 731 -30.58 3.46 -31.61
N LEU A 732 -29.76 3.58 -32.65
CA LEU A 732 -29.99 4.52 -33.75
C LEU A 732 -31.24 4.18 -34.58
N ARG A 733 -31.58 2.89 -34.73
CA ARG A 733 -32.81 2.43 -35.38
C ARG A 733 -34.04 2.85 -34.57
N LEU A 734 -34.06 2.56 -33.28
CA LEU A 734 -35.13 2.97 -32.36
C LEU A 734 -35.28 4.49 -32.34
N LYS A 735 -34.17 5.24 -32.19
CA LYS A 735 -34.15 6.72 -32.24
C LYS A 735 -34.77 7.26 -33.54
N ARG A 736 -34.47 6.68 -34.70
CA ARG A 736 -35.05 7.08 -36.00
C ARG A 736 -36.55 6.83 -36.08
N VAL A 737 -37.02 5.66 -35.63
CA VAL A 737 -38.43 5.29 -35.62
C VAL A 737 -39.23 6.20 -34.69
N VAL A 738 -38.77 6.37 -33.45
CA VAL A 738 -39.39 7.25 -32.45
C VAL A 738 -39.42 8.69 -32.93
N THR A 739 -38.31 9.23 -33.42
CA THR A 739 -38.26 10.62 -33.92
C THR A 739 -39.24 10.84 -35.08
N LYS A 740 -39.32 9.89 -36.03
CA LYS A 740 -40.28 9.93 -37.15
C LYS A 740 -41.74 9.75 -36.72
N ALA A 741 -41.98 9.04 -35.62
CA ALA A 741 -43.31 8.90 -35.06
C ALA A 741 -43.77 10.20 -34.38
N PHE A 742 -42.91 10.75 -33.51
CA PHE A 742 -43.18 11.94 -32.70
C PHE A 742 -43.13 13.25 -33.52
N SER A 743 -42.39 13.31 -34.63
CA SER A 743 -42.41 14.47 -35.53
C SER A 743 -43.80 14.75 -36.12
N ASN A 744 -44.65 13.72 -36.19
CA ASN A 744 -46.00 13.78 -36.77
C ASN A 744 -47.10 14.03 -35.71
N LEU A 745 -46.70 14.36 -34.47
CA LEU A 745 -47.59 14.77 -33.37
C LEU A 745 -47.79 16.30 -33.29
N ARG A 746 -47.25 17.05 -34.26
CA ARG A 746 -47.34 18.52 -34.38
C ARG A 746 -48.40 18.95 -35.39
#